data_AF-A0A7C8FK20-F1
#
_entry.id   AF-A0A7C8FK20-F1
#
_cell.length_a   1.000
_cell.length_b   1.000
_cell.length_c   1.000
_cell.angle_alpha   90.00
_cell.angle_beta   90.00
_cell.angle_gamma   90.00
#
_symmetry.space_group_name_H-M   'P 1'
#
loop_
_entity.id
_entity.type
_entity.pdbx_description
1 polymer ?
#
loop_
_entity_poly.entity_id
_entity_poly.type
_entity_poly.pdbx_seq_one_letter_code
_entity_poly.pdbx_strand_id
1 'polypeptide(L)'
;MARALAEAGLPLSAAASADPSPDAQGWVTCGDLRVKGGAYGVDFTYTPGAVQYNGADYGTSDVVEVLTSAPLVFSDAAGHGKDAPGATGIQVNPGVHADITLNGVHVSHTIPLNIITDCTSTENGSKASDSTQLQTRTELYLVVSDRSDNSLSSHENYRPGIRCGEGANLTIDDETRNIDSAGNEVVPVGGIINHETTLIGGKHLKKGEVHTTLDSEEPGSLTVEGGYGASAIGGGMAETGGRITINGGAILARAYYGTKNTDTGAGIGGGAGGEGSDEVITYNSGTIEVHGGYHGAGTGAGCWLTTDPSPYATPDAICSRTWGAPNAGDITINGGCITSIGGYCTSGFGTGCGGGSNKGNLVKVTGGTLLPGTEGSRPDFSAGTEGRVVISGGSVRTEGTDNFEGFGGTAYGSEGEYREEDKVFMITVDLGSDGVGNETIDKWGLSIDGVPQGYGAPAQFHEGKLYLWLPASAKDKVISIDLGYEREDGTRVEPDTLFRDPASPADPEDPNRTKLKRYEEFELDPSYLAGLKKYYDGMPLEAYDLKARPIAPPKDPDRVLNDPLACDYKYQRFDAVGGNAVSGEVSTGNKMPSDVGIMKFTMISRQYSTTEGFKENYWGHRAFGWCEIWAIPSRVADVKASWGAGEGADRALAVEAVIERGATVDGAPPAADGSNLTEPTCASPEGRVQLYVDGKPVGDPVELRFEDATLPDGTVLPANAAREGDDAAGHRTRVSLSMTAAAAGLDAAAAGAGEHRVSVRFLPPDAAQQATGAPANYLASEEPSGDSKAPWAPVQVAPDPAIAPVPKLAKRAENLTHPNGPTQPGDRIRYTIEASNGAKGSLWTDVVVTDPLPACLALDERSVRLDNPRAGVADRALSKAPSVAAGDVGRFSLSAPGAGGRPVLAAPVGDVAGGSSATVSFECTVRGELDFADPAAVDLGNVASSTGTRPNPDDPDVRVSKSVENLTAPGAKVTHLGDRLRYTIELSNAGAAGSCLMGAAVSDPLPAGIEPVADTIRLALDGGEPIEVSDAAYDRASRTIAVTVGDLWGGRAAVLTFECTVGEAALEQDTANIAHAHGEVPSESPGSRPEDPDPGKPAEPPAGEPEASSPP
;
A
#
# COMPACT_ATOMS: atom_id res chain seq x y z
N MET A 1 10.40 31.44 -49.46
CA MET A 1 11.07 30.15 -49.23
C MET A 1 11.83 29.65 -50.45
N ALA A 2 11.26 29.62 -51.66
CA ALA A 2 11.98 29.26 -52.91
C ALA A 2 13.15 30.18 -53.35
N ARG A 3 13.47 31.24 -52.58
CA ARG A 3 14.56 32.19 -52.88
C ARG A 3 15.77 32.06 -51.93
N ALA A 4 15.65 31.27 -50.86
CA ALA A 4 16.75 31.02 -49.90
C ALA A 4 17.56 29.75 -50.24
N LEU A 5 16.99 28.84 -51.03
CA LEU A 5 17.70 27.66 -51.57
C LEU A 5 18.66 28.00 -52.73
N ALA A 6 18.67 29.25 -53.21
CA ALA A 6 19.53 29.67 -54.31
C ALA A 6 20.87 30.30 -53.87
N GLU A 7 21.07 30.58 -52.57
CA GLU A 7 22.29 31.22 -52.04
C GLU A 7 23.24 30.24 -51.31
N ALA A 8 22.83 29.00 -51.07
CA ALA A 8 23.72 27.91 -50.66
C ALA A 8 24.23 27.20 -51.94
N GLY A 9 25.52 27.27 -52.23
CA GLY A 9 26.11 26.78 -53.47
C GLY A 9 26.09 25.25 -53.65
N LEU A 10 24.93 24.68 -53.97
CA LEU A 10 24.73 23.28 -54.37
C LEU A 10 23.74 23.29 -55.56
N PRO A 11 24.16 22.86 -56.76
CA PRO A 11 24.43 21.45 -56.99
C PRO A 11 25.91 21.12 -57.20
N LEU A 12 26.25 19.87 -56.95
CA LEU A 12 27.52 19.23 -57.31
C LEU A 12 27.73 19.46 -58.82
N SER A 13 28.81 20.15 -59.21
CA SER A 13 28.96 20.64 -60.58
C SER A 13 29.37 19.52 -61.55
N ALA A 14 28.40 18.88 -62.20
CA ALA A 14 28.61 18.13 -63.43
C ALA A 14 27.83 18.75 -64.59
N ALA A 15 28.31 18.57 -65.83
CA ALA A 15 27.66 19.12 -67.03
C ALA A 15 26.30 18.44 -67.27
N ALA A 16 25.25 19.24 -67.48
CA ALA A 16 23.89 18.76 -67.74
C ALA A 16 23.85 17.79 -68.93
N SER A 17 23.44 16.54 -68.69
CA SER A 17 22.99 15.63 -69.74
C SER A 17 21.57 16.00 -70.18
N ALA A 18 21.11 15.50 -71.33
CA ALA A 18 19.80 15.82 -71.89
C ALA A 18 18.68 15.42 -70.90
N ASP A 19 17.80 16.37 -70.59
CA ASP A 19 16.67 16.25 -69.66
C ASP A 19 15.78 15.02 -69.98
N PRO A 20 15.85 13.91 -69.22
CA PRO A 20 15.07 12.72 -69.48
C PRO A 20 13.60 12.99 -69.12
N SER A 21 12.71 12.92 -70.11
CA SER A 21 11.27 12.99 -69.88
C SER A 21 10.74 11.67 -69.30
N PRO A 22 9.78 11.69 -68.37
CA PRO A 22 9.16 10.47 -67.86
C PRO A 22 8.48 9.68 -68.99
N ASP A 23 8.55 8.35 -68.92
CA ASP A 23 7.85 7.44 -69.81
C ASP A 23 6.33 7.44 -69.58
N ALA A 24 5.59 6.64 -70.35
CA ALA A 24 4.12 6.59 -70.26
C ALA A 24 3.60 6.07 -68.90
N GLN A 25 4.46 5.45 -68.10
CA GLN A 25 4.18 4.89 -66.78
C GLN A 25 4.67 5.82 -65.65
N GLY A 26 5.29 6.95 -66.00
CA GLY A 26 5.80 7.97 -65.10
C GLY A 26 7.22 7.72 -64.61
N TRP A 27 7.99 6.82 -65.24
CA TRP A 27 9.38 6.55 -64.87
C TRP A 27 10.36 7.43 -65.63
N VAL A 28 11.34 7.97 -64.93
CA VAL A 28 12.50 8.67 -65.48
C VAL A 28 13.71 7.75 -65.37
N THR A 29 14.36 7.41 -66.47
CA THR A 29 15.61 6.61 -66.45
C THR A 29 16.80 7.49 -66.10
N CYS A 30 17.57 7.07 -65.10
CA CYS A 30 18.73 7.76 -64.54
C CYS A 30 19.88 6.75 -64.43
N GLY A 31 20.71 6.67 -65.46
CA GLY A 31 21.77 5.64 -65.55
C GLY A 31 21.18 4.23 -65.57
N ASP A 32 21.62 3.41 -64.61
CA ASP A 32 21.20 2.00 -64.45
C ASP A 32 19.93 1.85 -63.60
N LEU A 33 19.38 2.97 -63.12
CA LEU A 33 18.15 3.04 -62.33
C LEU A 33 17.04 3.76 -63.08
N ARG A 34 15.81 3.62 -62.57
CA ARG A 34 14.69 4.48 -62.93
C ARG A 34 13.95 4.94 -61.68
N VAL A 35 13.45 6.17 -61.73
CA VAL A 35 12.78 6.84 -60.63
C VAL A 35 11.35 7.20 -61.03
N LYS A 36 10.40 6.98 -60.13
CA LYS A 36 9.00 7.38 -60.29
C LYS A 36 8.53 8.14 -59.04
N GLY A 37 7.72 9.17 -59.25
CA GLY A 37 7.38 10.12 -58.20
C GLY A 37 8.28 11.35 -58.28
N GLY A 38 7.85 12.45 -57.67
CA GLY A 38 8.50 13.75 -57.78
C GLY A 38 8.64 14.29 -59.22
N ALA A 39 9.37 15.38 -59.35
CA ALA A 39 9.73 16.02 -60.61
C ALA A 39 11.25 16.03 -60.80
N TYR A 40 11.73 15.49 -61.93
CA TYR A 40 13.14 15.54 -62.31
C TYR A 40 13.64 17.00 -62.38
N GLY A 41 14.86 17.25 -61.90
CA GLY A 41 15.46 18.57 -61.76
C GLY A 41 14.93 19.41 -60.58
N VAL A 42 13.94 18.92 -59.84
CA VAL A 42 13.39 19.56 -58.64
C VAL A 42 13.53 18.67 -57.42
N ASP A 43 12.96 17.47 -57.48
CA ASP A 43 12.94 16.50 -56.38
C ASP A 43 14.10 15.50 -56.47
N PHE A 44 14.58 15.23 -57.69
CA PHE A 44 15.76 14.43 -57.92
C PHE A 44 16.47 14.84 -59.22
N THR A 45 17.78 14.55 -59.34
CA THR A 45 18.55 14.75 -60.58
C THR A 45 19.55 13.62 -60.78
N TYR A 46 19.94 13.36 -62.03
CA TYR A 46 20.98 12.39 -62.36
C TYR A 46 22.30 13.10 -62.64
N THR A 47 23.34 12.70 -61.91
CA THR A 47 24.68 13.31 -61.93
C THR A 47 25.70 12.25 -62.33
N PRO A 48 26.12 12.20 -63.61
CA PRO A 48 27.12 11.25 -64.07
C PRO A 48 28.55 11.70 -63.73
N GLY A 49 29.45 10.75 -63.44
CA GLY A 49 30.88 10.98 -63.29
C GLY A 49 31.35 11.32 -61.86
N ALA A 50 32.22 12.33 -61.72
CA ALA A 50 32.84 12.67 -60.42
C ALA A 50 31.88 13.49 -59.55
N VAL A 51 31.47 12.92 -58.43
CA VAL A 51 30.60 13.58 -57.45
C VAL A 51 31.48 14.38 -56.49
N GLN A 52 31.24 15.69 -56.34
CA GLN A 52 32.11 16.57 -55.55
C GLN A 52 31.37 17.34 -54.45
N TYR A 53 31.58 17.02 -53.19
CA TYR A 53 30.99 17.74 -52.06
C TYR A 53 31.95 18.81 -51.52
N ASN A 54 31.56 20.09 -51.49
CA ASN A 54 32.39 21.20 -51.02
C ASN A 54 33.82 21.24 -51.62
N GLY A 55 33.96 20.81 -52.88
CA GLY A 55 35.24 20.74 -53.59
C GLY A 55 36.11 19.52 -53.24
N ALA A 56 35.64 18.64 -52.36
CA ALA A 56 36.26 17.35 -52.09
C ALA A 56 35.59 16.25 -52.95
N ASP A 57 36.43 15.41 -53.54
CA ASP A 57 35.99 14.31 -54.40
C ASP A 57 35.40 13.16 -53.58
N TYR A 58 34.17 12.78 -53.87
CA TYR A 58 33.53 11.59 -53.30
C TYR A 58 33.84 10.32 -54.11
N GLY A 59 34.54 10.48 -55.24
CA GLY A 59 34.85 9.42 -56.18
C GLY A 59 34.16 9.64 -57.54
N THR A 60 34.59 8.85 -58.54
CA THR A 60 33.97 8.80 -59.87
C THR A 60 32.90 7.72 -59.93
N SER A 61 31.64 8.07 -59.72
CA SER A 61 30.52 7.13 -59.85
C SER A 61 29.22 7.87 -60.12
N ASP A 62 28.36 7.32 -60.98
CA ASP A 62 27.09 7.96 -61.35
C ASP A 62 26.10 7.90 -60.18
N VAL A 63 25.40 8.99 -59.89
CA VAL A 63 24.41 9.02 -58.80
C VAL A 63 23.09 9.66 -59.22
N VAL A 64 22.01 9.21 -58.58
CA VAL A 64 20.75 9.95 -58.50
C VAL A 64 20.73 10.72 -57.18
N GLU A 65 20.79 12.05 -57.28
CA GLU A 65 20.67 12.93 -56.12
C GLU A 65 19.20 13.17 -55.78
N VAL A 66 18.83 12.94 -54.52
CA VAL A 66 17.52 13.22 -53.94
C VAL A 66 17.59 14.59 -53.24
N LEU A 67 16.72 15.51 -53.66
CA LEU A 67 16.81 16.93 -53.37
C LEU A 67 15.72 17.43 -52.42
N THR A 68 14.63 16.68 -52.27
CA THR A 68 13.46 17.06 -51.47
C THR A 68 12.87 15.85 -50.73
N SER A 69 11.79 16.09 -49.96
CA SER A 69 11.01 15.07 -49.28
C SER A 69 9.88 14.46 -50.12
N ALA A 70 9.86 14.72 -51.43
CA ALA A 70 8.86 14.09 -52.30
C ALA A 70 9.07 12.57 -52.31
N PRO A 71 8.00 11.74 -52.17
CA PRO A 71 8.14 10.29 -52.24
C PRO A 71 8.65 9.82 -53.61
N LEU A 72 9.73 9.06 -53.61
CA LEU A 72 10.38 8.53 -54.81
C LEU A 72 10.44 7.00 -54.77
N VAL A 73 10.00 6.34 -55.84
CA VAL A 73 10.13 4.90 -56.04
C VAL A 73 11.28 4.64 -56.99
N PHE A 74 12.21 3.78 -56.58
CA PHE A 74 13.35 3.34 -57.37
C PHE A 74 13.16 1.89 -57.84
N SER A 75 13.61 1.61 -59.05
CA SER A 75 13.63 0.27 -59.64
C SER A 75 14.80 0.19 -60.63
N ASP A 76 15.29 -1.00 -60.91
CA ASP A 76 16.32 -1.20 -61.94
C ASP A 76 15.85 -0.71 -63.32
N ALA A 77 16.76 -0.12 -64.08
CA ALA A 77 16.55 0.17 -65.49
C ALA A 77 16.58 -1.12 -66.33
N ALA A 78 16.08 -1.04 -67.56
CA ALA A 78 16.05 -2.20 -68.46
C ALA A 78 17.46 -2.74 -68.73
N GLY A 79 17.67 -4.04 -68.45
CA GLY A 79 18.97 -4.72 -68.62
C GLY A 79 19.75 -4.91 -67.32
N HIS A 80 19.28 -4.33 -66.21
CA HIS A 80 19.86 -4.49 -64.87
C HIS A 80 18.93 -5.31 -63.96
N GLY A 81 19.52 -5.87 -62.91
CA GLY A 81 18.85 -6.78 -61.98
C GLY A 81 19.85 -7.51 -61.10
N LYS A 82 19.38 -8.48 -60.33
CA LYS A 82 20.20 -9.31 -59.43
C LYS A 82 21.46 -9.91 -60.09
N ASP A 83 21.31 -10.43 -61.31
CA ASP A 83 22.39 -11.09 -62.06
C ASP A 83 23.31 -10.09 -62.79
N ALA A 84 22.88 -8.83 -62.91
CA ALA A 84 23.62 -7.75 -63.55
C ALA A 84 23.37 -6.42 -62.81
N PRO A 85 23.92 -6.25 -61.59
CA PRO A 85 23.68 -5.06 -60.78
C PRO A 85 24.09 -3.78 -61.51
N GLY A 86 23.32 -2.70 -61.32
CA GLY A 86 23.66 -1.36 -61.80
C GLY A 86 24.84 -0.75 -61.04
N ALA A 87 25.52 0.20 -61.67
CA ALA A 87 26.61 0.99 -61.12
C ALA A 87 26.20 2.47 -60.89
N THR A 88 24.90 2.75 -60.82
CA THR A 88 24.36 4.06 -60.43
C THR A 88 23.90 4.02 -58.98
N GLY A 89 24.49 4.86 -58.12
CA GLY A 89 24.11 4.99 -56.71
C GLY A 89 22.94 5.94 -56.46
N ILE A 90 22.42 5.92 -55.24
CA ILE A 90 21.39 6.84 -54.75
C ILE A 90 22.01 7.73 -53.66
N GLN A 91 21.83 9.04 -53.75
CA GLN A 91 22.42 9.98 -52.81
C GLN A 91 21.37 10.93 -52.24
N VAL A 92 21.20 10.92 -50.93
CA VAL A 92 20.37 11.92 -50.22
C VAL A 92 21.25 13.11 -49.88
N ASN A 93 20.91 14.27 -50.42
CA ASN A 93 21.71 15.48 -50.25
C ASN A 93 21.62 16.03 -48.82
N PRO A 94 22.62 16.81 -48.37
CA PRO A 94 22.66 17.39 -47.02
C PRO A 94 21.36 18.09 -46.61
N GLY A 95 20.86 17.78 -45.42
CA GLY A 95 19.69 18.41 -44.82
C GLY A 95 18.35 18.02 -45.45
N VAL A 96 18.34 17.06 -46.38
CA VAL A 96 17.12 16.52 -47.01
C VAL A 96 16.50 15.46 -46.10
N HIS A 97 15.16 15.46 -46.01
CA HIS A 97 14.36 14.44 -45.35
C HIS A 97 13.71 13.57 -46.44
N ALA A 98 14.43 12.58 -46.96
CA ALA A 98 14.02 11.79 -48.12
C ALA A 98 13.02 10.68 -47.76
N ASP A 99 12.08 10.40 -48.66
CA ASP A 99 11.15 9.27 -48.62
C ASP A 99 11.38 8.42 -49.89
N ILE A 100 12.04 7.26 -49.72
CA ILE A 100 12.47 6.40 -50.83
C ILE A 100 11.83 5.03 -50.67
N THR A 101 11.26 4.51 -51.76
CA THR A 101 10.79 3.13 -51.86
C THR A 101 11.64 2.34 -52.84
N LEU A 102 12.24 1.24 -52.41
CA LEU A 102 12.94 0.30 -53.28
C LEU A 102 11.96 -0.76 -53.81
N ASN A 103 11.95 -0.95 -55.12
CA ASN A 103 11.10 -1.93 -55.80
C ASN A 103 11.89 -2.66 -56.89
N GLY A 104 12.70 -3.63 -56.47
CA GLY A 104 13.57 -4.37 -57.37
C GLY A 104 14.78 -3.54 -57.76
N VAL A 105 15.63 -3.20 -56.79
CA VAL A 105 16.83 -2.39 -56.97
C VAL A 105 18.08 -3.20 -56.66
N HIS A 106 19.00 -3.31 -57.60
CA HIS A 106 20.24 -4.04 -57.46
C HIS A 106 21.42 -3.17 -57.87
N VAL A 107 22.19 -2.69 -56.89
CA VAL A 107 23.27 -1.73 -57.11
C VAL A 107 24.59 -2.26 -56.54
N SER A 108 25.63 -2.23 -57.38
CA SER A 108 27.03 -2.42 -56.99
C SER A 108 27.79 -1.13 -57.24
N HIS A 109 28.05 -0.37 -56.19
CA HIS A 109 28.56 1.01 -56.28
C HIS A 109 29.66 1.26 -55.22
N THR A 110 30.32 2.41 -55.27
CA THR A 110 31.25 2.83 -54.22
C THR A 110 30.51 3.00 -52.88
N ILE A 111 29.42 3.75 -52.88
CA ILE A 111 28.41 3.80 -51.81
C ILE A 111 27.02 3.68 -52.46
N PRO A 112 26.38 2.49 -52.51
CA PRO A 112 25.10 2.29 -53.20
C PRO A 112 23.98 3.23 -52.78
N LEU A 113 23.83 3.47 -51.48
CA LEU A 113 22.88 4.41 -50.92
C LEU A 113 23.59 5.29 -49.89
N ASN A 114 23.73 6.57 -50.21
CA ASN A 114 24.52 7.52 -49.44
C ASN A 114 23.63 8.58 -48.78
N ILE A 115 23.53 8.57 -47.45
CA ILE A 115 22.93 9.67 -46.69
C ILE A 115 24.05 10.62 -46.28
N ILE A 116 24.16 11.75 -46.99
CA ILE A 116 25.26 12.70 -46.74
C ILE A 116 25.01 13.45 -45.44
N THR A 117 25.98 13.46 -44.52
CA THR A 117 25.91 14.26 -43.31
C THR A 117 25.97 15.75 -43.66
N ASP A 118 25.03 16.55 -43.16
CA ASP A 118 25.02 18.01 -43.29
C ASP A 118 26.05 18.66 -42.36
N CYS A 119 27.32 18.28 -42.50
CA CYS A 119 28.37 18.55 -41.53
C CYS A 119 28.78 20.01 -41.42
N THR A 120 28.28 20.90 -42.28
CA THR A 120 28.51 22.34 -42.22
C THR A 120 27.31 23.12 -41.70
N SER A 121 26.21 22.46 -41.34
CA SER A 121 25.04 23.07 -40.69
C SER A 121 25.31 23.54 -39.25
N THR A 122 26.53 23.98 -38.95
CA THR A 122 26.88 24.54 -37.65
C THR A 122 26.56 26.04 -37.62
N GLU A 123 26.45 26.61 -36.42
CA GLU A 123 26.12 28.03 -36.22
C GLU A 123 26.99 29.00 -37.04
N ASN A 124 28.25 28.64 -37.31
CA ASN A 124 29.22 29.45 -38.04
C ASN A 124 29.57 28.92 -39.44
N GLY A 125 28.91 27.85 -39.90
CA GLY A 125 29.16 27.22 -41.20
C GLY A 125 30.45 26.40 -41.30
N SER A 126 31.14 26.14 -40.18
CA SER A 126 32.34 25.27 -40.15
C SER A 126 31.97 23.79 -40.10
N LYS A 127 32.90 22.91 -40.51
CA LYS A 127 32.70 21.46 -40.41
C LYS A 127 32.59 21.05 -38.93
N ALA A 128 31.54 20.33 -38.59
CA ALA A 128 31.28 19.82 -37.26
C ALA A 128 32.34 18.79 -36.83
N SER A 129 32.70 18.84 -35.55
CA SER A 129 33.49 17.82 -34.86
C SER A 129 32.64 16.84 -34.05
N ASP A 130 31.36 17.15 -33.90
CA ASP A 130 30.37 16.41 -33.11
C ASP A 130 28.96 16.72 -33.62
N SER A 131 28.08 15.72 -33.70
CA SER A 131 26.73 15.92 -34.24
C SER A 131 25.86 16.89 -33.43
N THR A 132 26.19 17.15 -32.15
CA THR A 132 25.49 18.16 -31.34
C THR A 132 25.68 19.60 -31.84
N GLN A 133 26.65 19.83 -32.73
CA GLN A 133 26.90 21.14 -33.35
C GLN A 133 25.99 21.39 -34.56
N LEU A 134 25.34 20.35 -35.09
CA LEU A 134 24.52 20.43 -36.29
C LEU A 134 23.16 21.07 -35.99
N GLN A 135 22.70 21.94 -36.88
CA GLN A 135 21.36 22.53 -36.85
C GLN A 135 20.33 21.67 -37.61
N THR A 136 20.81 20.83 -38.52
CA THR A 136 20.01 19.95 -39.37
C THR A 136 20.67 18.57 -39.45
N ARG A 137 19.85 17.52 -39.50
CA ARG A 137 20.28 16.16 -39.82
C ARG A 137 19.71 15.77 -41.17
N THR A 138 20.46 15.01 -41.94
CA THR A 138 19.95 14.41 -43.17
C THR A 138 19.21 13.14 -42.80
N GLU A 139 18.00 12.97 -43.31
CA GLU A 139 17.11 11.88 -42.93
C GLU A 139 16.68 11.07 -44.14
N LEU A 140 16.59 9.76 -43.98
CA LEU A 140 16.02 8.86 -44.97
C LEU A 140 14.99 7.93 -44.33
N TYR A 141 13.76 7.99 -44.82
CA TYR A 141 12.76 6.94 -44.65
C TYR A 141 12.80 6.01 -45.87
N LEU A 142 13.27 4.79 -45.67
CA LEU A 142 13.46 3.77 -46.70
C LEU A 142 12.39 2.68 -46.58
N VAL A 143 11.57 2.52 -47.61
CA VAL A 143 10.56 1.46 -47.70
C VAL A 143 11.03 0.37 -48.66
N VAL A 144 10.92 -0.89 -48.25
CA VAL A 144 11.14 -2.06 -49.11
C VAL A 144 9.78 -2.60 -49.56
N SER A 145 9.49 -2.56 -50.86
CA SER A 145 8.17 -2.97 -51.39
C SER A 145 7.93 -4.46 -51.18
N ASP A 146 6.67 -4.85 -50.97
CA ASP A 146 6.31 -6.25 -50.77
C ASP A 146 6.76 -7.12 -51.94
N ARG A 147 7.25 -8.32 -51.60
CA ARG A 147 7.76 -9.32 -52.55
C ARG A 147 8.87 -8.83 -53.49
N SER A 148 9.42 -7.63 -53.28
CA SER A 148 10.56 -7.15 -54.06
C SER A 148 11.87 -7.76 -53.55
N ASP A 149 12.83 -7.95 -54.44
CA ASP A 149 14.20 -8.36 -54.08
C ASP A 149 15.14 -7.19 -54.35
N ASN A 150 15.90 -6.77 -53.34
CA ASN A 150 16.77 -5.60 -53.42
C ASN A 150 18.14 -5.93 -52.86
N SER A 151 19.19 -5.43 -53.52
CA SER A 151 20.58 -5.65 -53.12
C SER A 151 21.41 -4.38 -53.29
N LEU A 152 22.10 -3.97 -52.23
CA LEU A 152 23.00 -2.81 -52.20
C LEU A 152 24.38 -3.26 -51.74
N SER A 153 25.33 -3.39 -52.66
CA SER A 153 26.68 -3.93 -52.37
C SER A 153 27.76 -2.89 -52.67
N SER A 154 28.56 -2.56 -51.65
CA SER A 154 29.75 -1.73 -51.82
C SER A 154 30.93 -2.57 -52.30
N HIS A 155 31.55 -2.16 -53.39
CA HIS A 155 32.79 -2.79 -53.87
C HIS A 155 34.06 -1.99 -53.54
N GLU A 156 33.92 -0.84 -52.87
CA GLU A 156 35.04 0.02 -52.48
C GLU A 156 35.39 -0.16 -51.00
N ASN A 157 36.69 -0.15 -50.70
CA ASN A 157 37.15 -0.16 -49.33
C ASN A 157 36.65 1.06 -48.56
N TYR A 158 36.36 0.85 -47.27
CA TYR A 158 35.96 1.88 -46.31
C TYR A 158 34.58 2.49 -46.55
N ARG A 159 33.81 1.94 -47.51
CA ARG A 159 32.50 2.43 -47.89
C ARG A 159 31.39 1.45 -47.52
N PRO A 160 30.32 1.89 -46.84
CA PRO A 160 29.19 1.03 -46.49
C PRO A 160 28.25 0.81 -47.68
N GLY A 161 27.40 -0.22 -47.60
CA GLY A 161 26.34 -0.47 -48.58
C GLY A 161 25.22 0.58 -48.48
N ILE A 162 24.78 0.85 -47.25
CA ILE A 162 23.95 2.01 -46.90
C ILE A 162 24.73 2.86 -45.90
N ARG A 163 25.08 4.08 -46.29
CA ARG A 163 25.79 5.01 -45.43
C ARG A 163 24.82 5.82 -44.58
N CYS A 164 24.95 5.70 -43.27
CA CYS A 164 24.29 6.53 -42.25
C CYS A 164 25.31 6.81 -41.15
N GLY A 165 26.06 7.91 -41.28
CA GLY A 165 27.07 8.33 -40.31
C GLY A 165 26.53 9.26 -39.23
N GLU A 166 27.37 9.58 -38.25
CA GLU A 166 27.09 10.59 -37.21
C GLU A 166 26.49 11.87 -37.82
N GLY A 167 25.36 12.31 -37.26
CA GLY A 167 24.58 13.44 -37.79
C GLY A 167 23.52 13.10 -38.85
N ALA A 168 23.32 11.83 -39.20
CA ALA A 168 22.27 11.37 -40.11
C ALA A 168 21.27 10.40 -39.44
N ASN A 169 20.06 10.33 -40.00
CA ASN A 169 18.98 9.44 -39.55
C ASN A 169 18.57 8.49 -40.68
N LEU A 170 18.43 7.20 -40.37
CA LEU A 170 17.90 6.18 -41.27
C LEU A 170 16.77 5.42 -40.59
N THR A 171 15.60 5.40 -41.21
CA THR A 171 14.49 4.49 -40.86
C THR A 171 14.27 3.53 -42.02
N ILE A 172 14.32 2.22 -41.77
CA ILE A 172 13.99 1.18 -42.76
C ILE A 172 12.68 0.55 -42.36
N ASP A 173 11.77 0.41 -43.33
CA ASP A 173 10.44 -0.17 -43.16
C ASP A 173 10.09 -1.09 -44.33
N ASP A 174 9.05 -1.90 -44.15
CA ASP A 174 8.41 -2.61 -45.26
C ASP A 174 7.20 -1.83 -45.81
N GLU A 175 6.40 -2.43 -46.71
CA GLU A 175 5.27 -1.73 -47.33
C GLU A 175 4.20 -1.32 -46.30
N THR A 176 4.12 -1.99 -45.14
CA THR A 176 3.31 -1.58 -44.00
C THR A 176 4.06 -0.54 -43.18
N ARG A 177 3.94 0.73 -43.58
CA ARG A 177 4.60 1.83 -42.87
C ARG A 177 4.15 1.95 -41.40
N ASN A 178 5.08 1.92 -40.47
CA ASN A 178 4.87 2.08 -39.03
C ASN A 178 4.67 3.54 -38.62
N ILE A 179 3.83 4.25 -39.38
CA ILE A 179 3.46 5.64 -39.15
C ILE A 179 1.93 5.69 -38.99
N ASP A 180 1.45 6.35 -37.94
CA ASP A 180 0.04 6.56 -37.70
C ASP A 180 -0.58 7.57 -38.69
N SER A 181 -1.91 7.66 -38.69
CA SER A 181 -2.64 8.64 -39.52
C SER A 181 -2.31 10.13 -39.24
N ALA A 182 -1.63 10.44 -38.12
CA ALA A 182 -1.19 11.79 -37.77
C ALA A 182 0.28 12.06 -38.17
N GLY A 183 0.97 11.06 -38.72
CA GLY A 183 2.37 11.16 -39.15
C GLY A 183 3.39 10.84 -38.07
N ASN A 184 2.99 10.24 -36.94
CA ASN A 184 3.91 9.82 -35.87
C ASN A 184 4.31 8.36 -36.02
N GLU A 185 5.55 8.04 -35.66
CA GLU A 185 6.02 6.65 -35.61
C GLU A 185 5.27 5.84 -34.53
N VAL A 186 4.87 4.62 -34.87
CA VAL A 186 4.24 3.67 -33.94
C VAL A 186 5.30 2.71 -33.42
N VAL A 187 5.73 2.94 -32.18
CA VAL A 187 6.80 2.15 -31.53
C VAL A 187 6.19 1.17 -30.51
N PRO A 188 6.48 -0.14 -30.61
CA PRO A 188 6.10 -1.11 -29.59
C PRO A 188 6.72 -0.79 -28.23
N VAL A 189 5.99 -1.03 -27.15
CA VAL A 189 6.51 -0.90 -25.79
C VAL A 189 6.35 -2.24 -25.08
N GLY A 190 7.47 -2.90 -24.79
CA GLY A 190 7.43 -4.25 -24.22
C GLY A 190 6.96 -5.28 -25.24
N GLY A 191 7.40 -5.19 -26.50
CA GLY A 191 7.00 -6.14 -27.55
C GLY A 191 5.51 -6.12 -27.93
N ILE A 192 4.73 -5.14 -27.45
CA ILE A 192 3.30 -5.00 -27.73
C ILE A 192 2.93 -3.59 -28.18
N ILE A 193 1.82 -3.49 -28.89
CA ILE A 193 1.15 -2.25 -29.22
C ILE A 193 0.54 -1.65 -27.95
N ASN A 194 1.05 -0.49 -27.54
CA ASN A 194 0.73 0.12 -26.25
C ASN A 194 -0.59 0.93 -26.25
N HIS A 195 -1.11 1.29 -27.42
CA HIS A 195 -2.37 1.99 -27.61
C HIS A 195 -3.03 1.63 -28.94
N GLU A 196 -4.35 1.73 -29.00
CA GLU A 196 -5.09 1.52 -30.25
C GLU A 196 -4.81 2.65 -31.24
N THR A 197 -4.50 2.31 -32.50
CA THR A 197 -4.17 3.28 -33.55
C THR A 197 -4.45 2.72 -34.95
N THR A 198 -4.32 3.56 -35.98
CA THR A 198 -4.44 3.15 -37.39
C THR A 198 -3.26 3.71 -38.17
N LEU A 199 -2.54 2.81 -38.84
CA LEU A 199 -1.40 3.14 -39.68
C LEU A 199 -1.85 3.92 -40.93
N ILE A 200 -0.94 4.67 -41.55
CA ILE A 200 -1.21 5.46 -42.76
C ILE A 200 -1.69 4.59 -43.94
N GLY A 201 -1.31 3.30 -43.95
CA GLY A 201 -1.81 2.28 -44.90
C GLY A 201 -3.22 1.75 -44.62
N GLY A 202 -3.87 2.17 -43.52
CA GLY A 202 -5.23 1.78 -43.12
C GLY A 202 -5.31 0.55 -42.22
N LYS A 203 -4.19 -0.10 -41.89
CA LYS A 203 -4.13 -1.22 -40.92
C LYS A 203 -4.48 -0.71 -39.53
N HIS A 204 -5.50 -1.31 -38.91
CA HIS A 204 -5.93 -0.97 -37.57
C HIS A 204 -5.25 -1.87 -36.54
N LEU A 205 -4.60 -1.26 -35.55
CA LEU A 205 -3.85 -1.95 -34.49
C LEU A 205 -4.57 -1.78 -33.15
N LYS A 206 -4.74 -2.87 -32.42
CA LYS A 206 -5.36 -2.86 -31.09
C LYS A 206 -4.30 -2.85 -30.00
N LYS A 207 -4.62 -2.20 -28.89
CA LYS A 207 -3.80 -2.27 -27.68
C LYS A 207 -3.65 -3.74 -27.23
N GLY A 208 -2.41 -4.15 -26.96
CA GLY A 208 -2.06 -5.49 -26.49
C GLY A 208 -1.74 -6.49 -27.61
N GLU A 209 -1.93 -6.14 -28.88
CA GLU A 209 -1.40 -6.93 -30.00
C GLU A 209 0.14 -6.94 -29.98
N VAL A 210 0.75 -8.02 -30.42
CA VAL A 210 2.21 -8.19 -30.46
C VAL A 210 2.86 -7.33 -31.55
N HIS A 211 4.14 -6.99 -31.40
CA HIS A 211 4.86 -6.11 -32.33
C HIS A 211 4.89 -6.63 -33.78
N THR A 212 4.81 -7.95 -34.02
CA THR A 212 4.82 -8.54 -35.38
C THR A 212 3.60 -8.13 -36.20
N THR A 213 2.55 -7.59 -35.56
CA THR A 213 1.42 -6.97 -36.26
C THR A 213 1.80 -5.68 -36.99
N LEU A 214 2.98 -5.11 -36.76
CA LEU A 214 3.51 -4.00 -37.53
C LEU A 214 4.08 -4.44 -38.88
N ASP A 215 4.54 -5.68 -39.00
CA ASP A 215 5.15 -6.16 -40.24
C ASP A 215 4.12 -6.33 -41.36
N SER A 216 4.58 -6.19 -42.60
CA SER A 216 3.85 -6.64 -43.79
C SER A 216 3.66 -8.16 -43.78
N GLU A 217 2.57 -8.63 -44.37
CA GLU A 217 2.33 -10.08 -44.53
C GLU A 217 3.26 -10.70 -45.60
N GLU A 218 3.75 -9.91 -46.56
CA GLU A 218 4.58 -10.38 -47.67
C GLU A 218 5.79 -9.46 -47.92
N PRO A 219 6.65 -9.25 -46.90
CA PRO A 219 7.70 -8.25 -46.94
C PRO A 219 8.70 -8.54 -48.07
N GLY A 220 9.23 -7.48 -48.70
CA GLY A 220 10.36 -7.60 -49.62
C GLY A 220 11.68 -7.89 -48.89
N SER A 221 12.66 -8.40 -49.64
CA SER A 221 14.02 -8.63 -49.16
C SER A 221 14.96 -7.46 -49.47
N LEU A 222 15.80 -7.10 -48.50
CA LEU A 222 16.89 -6.16 -48.65
C LEU A 222 18.20 -6.79 -48.19
N THR A 223 19.10 -7.05 -49.13
CA THR A 223 20.48 -7.46 -48.85
C THR A 223 21.41 -6.26 -48.94
N VAL A 224 22.20 -6.02 -47.89
CA VAL A 224 23.18 -4.93 -47.85
C VAL A 224 24.56 -5.49 -47.54
N GLU A 225 25.54 -5.16 -48.37
CA GLU A 225 26.92 -5.58 -48.20
C GLU A 225 27.85 -4.37 -48.11
N GLY A 226 28.61 -4.31 -47.01
CA GLY A 226 29.60 -3.28 -46.75
C GLY A 226 30.97 -3.62 -47.34
N GLY A 227 31.70 -2.58 -47.72
CA GLY A 227 33.09 -2.70 -48.12
C GLY A 227 34.05 -2.90 -46.95
N TYR A 228 35.30 -3.17 -47.28
CA TYR A 228 36.38 -3.39 -46.31
C TYR A 228 36.43 -2.32 -45.19
N GLY A 229 36.34 -2.70 -43.92
CA GLY A 229 36.47 -1.78 -42.78
C GLY A 229 35.32 -0.79 -42.59
N ALA A 230 34.25 -0.90 -43.37
CA ALA A 230 32.99 -0.18 -43.18
C ALA A 230 31.90 -1.13 -42.68
N SER A 231 30.81 -0.54 -42.20
CA SER A 231 29.60 -1.31 -41.91
C SER A 231 28.83 -1.71 -43.17
N ALA A 232 27.88 -2.63 -43.06
CA ALA A 232 26.91 -2.83 -44.14
C ALA A 232 25.92 -1.66 -44.16
N ILE A 233 25.31 -1.39 -43.01
CA ILE A 233 24.39 -0.27 -42.76
C ILE A 233 24.96 0.57 -41.63
N GLY A 234 25.28 1.83 -41.91
CA GLY A 234 25.81 2.77 -40.91
C GLY A 234 27.06 3.50 -41.37
N GLY A 235 28.06 3.58 -40.50
CA GLY A 235 29.29 4.34 -40.73
C GLY A 235 30.30 3.66 -41.65
N GLY A 236 31.06 4.47 -42.39
CA GLY A 236 32.31 4.06 -43.05
C GLY A 236 33.48 3.92 -42.07
N MET A 237 34.70 3.70 -42.58
CA MET A 237 35.88 3.72 -41.70
C MET A 237 36.04 5.08 -41.03
N ALA A 238 36.48 5.08 -39.77
CA ALA A 238 36.60 6.24 -38.89
C ALA A 238 35.27 6.88 -38.46
N GLU A 239 34.13 6.28 -38.80
CA GLU A 239 32.85 6.94 -38.67
C GLU A 239 31.90 6.15 -37.77
N THR A 240 31.39 6.86 -36.76
CA THR A 240 30.31 6.40 -35.89
C THR A 240 29.01 6.32 -36.70
N GLY A 241 28.21 5.28 -36.46
CA GLY A 241 26.88 5.19 -37.09
C GLY A 241 25.98 6.36 -36.71
N GLY A 242 25.02 6.71 -37.55
CA GLY A 242 23.97 7.68 -37.21
C GLY A 242 22.88 7.07 -36.32
N ARG A 243 21.72 7.72 -36.27
CA ARG A 243 20.50 7.13 -35.71
C ARG A 243 19.91 6.16 -36.72
N ILE A 244 19.74 4.89 -36.35
CA ILE A 244 19.21 3.84 -37.22
C ILE A 244 17.98 3.23 -36.58
N THR A 245 16.87 3.16 -37.31
CA THR A 245 15.62 2.52 -36.88
C THR A 245 15.19 1.50 -37.92
N ILE A 246 14.87 0.28 -37.50
CA ILE A 246 14.32 -0.78 -38.35
C ILE A 246 12.92 -1.12 -37.83
N ASN A 247 11.92 -0.80 -38.65
CA ASN A 247 10.50 -0.91 -38.33
C ASN A 247 9.87 -2.22 -38.76
N GLY A 248 10.37 -2.82 -39.85
CA GLY A 248 9.87 -4.07 -40.39
C GLY A 248 10.73 -4.56 -41.55
N GLY A 249 10.25 -5.61 -42.24
CA GLY A 249 10.89 -6.17 -43.43
C GLY A 249 11.87 -7.32 -43.19
N ALA A 250 12.36 -7.90 -44.30
CA ALA A 250 13.33 -8.98 -44.32
C ALA A 250 14.72 -8.45 -44.73
N ILE A 251 15.61 -8.28 -43.76
CA ILE A 251 16.90 -7.58 -43.96
C ILE A 251 18.07 -8.53 -43.69
N LEU A 252 19.01 -8.56 -44.63
CA LEU A 252 20.30 -9.22 -44.48
C LEU A 252 21.43 -8.17 -44.59
N ALA A 253 22.11 -7.88 -43.49
CA ALA A 253 23.22 -6.92 -43.44
C ALA A 253 24.54 -7.63 -43.19
N ARG A 254 25.50 -7.52 -44.13
CA ARG A 254 26.81 -8.19 -44.05
C ARG A 254 27.94 -7.19 -44.22
N ALA A 255 28.74 -7.01 -43.17
CA ALA A 255 30.03 -6.36 -43.32
C ALA A 255 30.99 -7.28 -44.10
N TYR A 256 32.01 -6.69 -44.73
CA TYR A 256 33.02 -7.46 -45.45
C TYR A 256 33.71 -8.48 -44.53
N TYR A 257 33.75 -9.75 -44.94
CA TYR A 257 34.35 -10.85 -44.20
C TYR A 257 35.37 -11.61 -45.08
N GLY A 258 36.66 -11.26 -44.93
CA GLY A 258 37.78 -11.70 -45.76
C GLY A 258 38.91 -12.36 -44.94
N THR A 259 40.08 -11.72 -44.84
CA THR A 259 41.24 -12.28 -44.11
C THR A 259 41.36 -11.74 -42.68
N LYS A 260 41.64 -12.65 -41.72
CA LYS A 260 41.66 -12.50 -40.25
C LYS A 260 42.16 -11.20 -39.58
N ASN A 261 42.82 -10.27 -40.26
CA ASN A 261 43.44 -9.09 -39.64
C ASN A 261 42.85 -7.75 -40.11
N THR A 262 41.93 -7.76 -41.06
CA THR A 262 41.60 -6.56 -41.84
C THR A 262 40.09 -6.22 -41.77
N ASP A 263 39.25 -7.18 -41.40
CA ASP A 263 37.79 -7.08 -41.46
C ASP A 263 37.21 -6.52 -40.15
N THR A 264 36.82 -5.24 -40.16
CA THR A 264 36.80 -4.42 -38.94
C THR A 264 35.53 -3.58 -38.72
N GLY A 265 34.57 -3.56 -39.65
CA GLY A 265 33.29 -2.86 -39.48
C GLY A 265 32.19 -3.73 -38.86
N ALA A 266 31.20 -3.10 -38.22
CA ALA A 266 30.01 -3.80 -37.73
C ALA A 266 29.06 -4.16 -38.87
N GLY A 267 28.18 -5.15 -38.71
CA GLY A 267 27.13 -5.40 -39.70
C GLY A 267 26.18 -4.21 -39.81
N ILE A 268 25.61 -3.80 -38.67
CA ILE A 268 24.84 -2.56 -38.50
C ILE A 268 25.47 -1.71 -37.41
N GLY A 269 25.81 -0.46 -37.72
CA GLY A 269 26.36 0.51 -36.77
C GLY A 269 27.65 1.17 -37.26
N GLY A 270 28.71 1.10 -36.46
CA GLY A 270 29.98 1.79 -36.74
C GLY A 270 30.87 1.05 -37.73
N GLY A 271 31.59 1.79 -38.57
CA GLY A 271 32.73 1.22 -39.29
C GLY A 271 33.95 1.06 -38.37
N ALA A 272 35.11 0.70 -38.91
CA ALA A 272 36.32 0.55 -38.10
C ALA A 272 36.68 1.89 -37.40
N GLY A 273 36.88 1.86 -36.09
CA GLY A 273 37.05 3.04 -35.24
C GLY A 273 35.76 3.83 -34.96
N GLY A 274 34.62 3.42 -35.51
CA GLY A 274 33.32 4.02 -35.28
C GLY A 274 32.60 3.43 -34.08
N GLU A 275 31.93 4.27 -33.30
CA GLU A 275 30.94 3.82 -32.31
C GLU A 275 29.70 3.28 -33.04
N GLY A 276 28.90 2.45 -32.36
CA GLY A 276 27.74 1.83 -33.00
C GLY A 276 26.72 2.83 -33.52
N SER A 277 26.42 3.86 -32.73
CA SER A 277 25.62 5.00 -33.15
C SER A 277 26.02 6.25 -32.37
N ASP A 278 25.78 7.43 -32.94
CA ASP A 278 25.87 8.70 -32.22
C ASP A 278 24.65 8.97 -31.33
N GLU A 279 23.57 8.21 -31.53
CA GLU A 279 22.36 8.30 -30.72
C GLU A 279 21.81 6.92 -30.34
N VAL A 280 21.19 6.17 -31.25
CA VAL A 280 20.67 4.83 -30.95
C VAL A 280 20.48 4.00 -32.22
N ILE A 281 20.68 2.68 -32.10
CA ILE A 281 20.18 1.67 -33.06
C ILE A 281 18.90 1.05 -32.49
N THR A 282 17.79 1.14 -33.22
CA THR A 282 16.46 0.67 -32.78
C THR A 282 15.90 -0.40 -33.70
N TYR A 283 15.38 -1.49 -33.11
CA TYR A 283 14.61 -2.51 -33.82
C TYR A 283 13.20 -2.59 -33.24
N ASN A 284 12.19 -2.31 -34.06
CA ASN A 284 10.79 -2.33 -33.64
C ASN A 284 10.08 -3.62 -34.07
N SER A 285 10.36 -4.14 -35.27
CA SER A 285 9.89 -5.45 -35.75
C SER A 285 10.75 -5.97 -36.92
N GLY A 286 10.27 -6.96 -37.67
CA GLY A 286 10.92 -7.51 -38.86
C GLY A 286 11.69 -8.81 -38.63
N THR A 287 12.23 -9.37 -39.72
CA THR A 287 13.16 -10.51 -39.72
C THR A 287 14.53 -10.01 -40.17
N ILE A 288 15.49 -9.96 -39.24
CA ILE A 288 16.78 -9.33 -39.49
C ILE A 288 17.91 -10.31 -39.22
N GLU A 289 18.81 -10.43 -40.18
CA GLU A 289 20.06 -11.17 -40.06
C GLU A 289 21.24 -10.23 -40.26
N VAL A 290 22.13 -10.16 -39.28
CA VAL A 290 23.27 -9.24 -39.25
C VAL A 290 24.56 -10.01 -39.03
N HIS A 291 25.57 -9.72 -39.85
CA HIS A 291 26.91 -10.28 -39.74
C HIS A 291 27.96 -9.18 -39.70
N GLY A 292 28.70 -9.13 -38.60
CA GLY A 292 29.87 -8.27 -38.44
C GLY A 292 31.09 -8.78 -39.18
N GLY A 293 32.08 -7.91 -39.40
CA GLY A 293 33.41 -8.34 -39.86
C GLY A 293 34.13 -9.17 -38.79
N TYR A 294 35.25 -9.82 -39.14
CA TYR A 294 36.03 -10.66 -38.22
C TYR A 294 36.32 -10.02 -36.85
N HIS A 295 36.53 -8.70 -36.82
CA HIS A 295 36.78 -7.89 -35.63
C HIS A 295 35.67 -6.86 -35.31
N GLY A 296 34.55 -6.87 -36.02
CA GLY A 296 33.40 -5.99 -35.78
C GLY A 296 32.20 -6.73 -35.18
N ALA A 297 31.39 -6.02 -34.39
CA ALA A 297 30.16 -6.58 -33.84
C ALA A 297 29.15 -6.89 -34.95
N GLY A 298 28.18 -7.78 -34.68
CA GLY A 298 27.00 -7.91 -35.55
C GLY A 298 26.27 -6.57 -35.62
N THR A 299 25.69 -6.16 -34.50
CA THR A 299 25.10 -4.84 -34.30
C THR A 299 25.90 -4.08 -33.25
N GLY A 300 26.35 -2.88 -33.57
CA GLY A 300 27.07 -2.01 -32.63
C GLY A 300 28.38 -1.49 -33.22
N ALA A 301 29.47 -1.57 -32.46
CA ALA A 301 30.73 -0.91 -32.80
C ALA A 301 31.59 -1.71 -33.79
N GLY A 302 32.38 -0.99 -34.57
CA GLY A 302 33.52 -1.57 -35.29
C GLY A 302 34.71 -1.87 -34.38
N CYS A 303 35.80 -2.32 -34.99
CA CYS A 303 37.07 -2.60 -34.32
C CYS A 303 37.81 -1.29 -33.99
N TRP A 304 38.53 -1.26 -32.86
CA TRP A 304 39.51 -0.20 -32.57
C TRP A 304 40.60 -0.06 -33.63
N LEU A 305 41.20 1.14 -33.72
CA LEU A 305 42.28 1.46 -34.64
C LEU A 305 43.52 1.99 -33.89
N THR A 306 44.72 1.76 -34.46
CA THR A 306 46.02 2.13 -33.85
C THR A 306 46.61 3.43 -34.41
N THR A 307 46.07 3.92 -35.51
CA THR A 307 46.53 5.14 -36.20
C THR A 307 45.32 6.00 -36.54
N ASP A 308 45.53 7.32 -36.61
CA ASP A 308 44.49 8.29 -37.00
C ASP A 308 43.82 7.88 -38.32
N PRO A 309 42.50 7.57 -38.29
CA PRO A 309 41.80 7.04 -39.43
C PRO A 309 41.10 8.13 -40.28
N SER A 310 41.21 9.41 -39.89
CA SER A 310 40.59 10.54 -40.60
C SER A 310 40.90 10.64 -42.11
N PRO A 311 42.04 10.16 -42.65
CA PRO A 311 42.28 10.16 -44.10
C PRO A 311 41.38 9.21 -44.90
N TYR A 312 40.73 8.25 -44.24
CA TYR A 312 39.86 7.24 -44.88
C TYR A 312 38.37 7.57 -44.76
N ALA A 313 38.03 8.56 -43.92
CA ALA A 313 36.67 9.07 -43.79
C ALA A 313 36.21 9.71 -45.10
N THR A 314 34.91 9.68 -45.41
CA THR A 314 34.37 10.50 -46.50
C THR A 314 34.52 12.00 -46.18
N PRO A 315 34.45 12.87 -47.20
CA PRO A 315 34.62 14.30 -47.01
C PRO A 315 33.64 14.95 -46.02
N ASP A 316 32.41 14.45 -45.92
CA ASP A 316 31.36 14.94 -45.04
C ASP A 316 31.40 14.34 -43.63
N ALA A 317 32.02 13.17 -43.44
CA ALA A 317 31.98 12.42 -42.19
C ALA A 317 32.44 13.25 -40.99
N ILE A 318 31.70 13.16 -39.90
CA ILE A 318 32.18 13.54 -38.57
C ILE A 318 33.00 12.35 -38.07
N CYS A 319 34.31 12.54 -37.97
CA CYS A 319 35.21 11.46 -37.54
C CYS A 319 34.95 11.11 -36.08
N SER A 320 34.85 9.81 -35.79
CA SER A 320 34.71 9.28 -34.44
C SER A 320 35.80 9.85 -33.54
N ARG A 321 35.42 10.22 -32.32
CA ARG A 321 36.33 10.77 -31.31
C ARG A 321 37.01 9.66 -30.49
N THR A 322 36.49 8.43 -30.56
CA THR A 322 36.87 7.29 -29.73
C THR A 322 37.44 6.15 -30.55
N TRP A 323 37.98 6.41 -31.75
CA TRP A 323 38.46 5.38 -32.68
C TRP A 323 39.50 4.39 -32.13
N GLY A 324 40.22 4.74 -31.06
CA GLY A 324 41.13 3.82 -30.36
C GLY A 324 40.45 2.87 -29.36
N ALA A 325 39.18 3.09 -29.04
CA ALA A 325 38.35 2.31 -28.13
C ALA A 325 36.85 2.59 -28.39
N PRO A 326 36.30 2.19 -29.54
CA PRO A 326 34.94 2.55 -29.94
C PRO A 326 33.89 1.90 -29.03
N ASN A 327 32.86 2.67 -28.66
CA ASN A 327 31.77 2.19 -27.82
C ASN A 327 30.67 1.54 -28.65
N ALA A 328 29.94 0.60 -28.04
CA ALA A 328 28.75 0.01 -28.64
C ALA A 328 27.67 1.04 -28.97
N GLY A 329 27.57 2.12 -28.18
CA GLY A 329 26.46 3.05 -28.23
C GLY A 329 25.19 2.47 -27.58
N ASP A 330 24.07 3.17 -27.73
CA ASP A 330 22.76 2.68 -27.30
C ASP A 330 22.15 1.76 -28.36
N ILE A 331 21.63 0.62 -27.92
CA ILE A 331 20.92 -0.33 -28.77
C ILE A 331 19.59 -0.65 -28.08
N THR A 332 18.47 -0.42 -28.77
CA THR A 332 17.13 -0.70 -28.26
C THR A 332 16.41 -1.69 -29.16
N ILE A 333 15.96 -2.80 -28.59
CA ILE A 333 15.24 -3.86 -29.29
C ILE A 333 13.86 -3.98 -28.67
N ASN A 334 12.86 -3.46 -29.36
CA ASN A 334 11.46 -3.51 -28.95
C ASN A 334 10.74 -4.74 -29.52
N GLY A 335 11.25 -5.31 -30.61
CA GLY A 335 10.65 -6.45 -31.30
C GLY A 335 11.51 -6.98 -32.44
N GLY A 336 10.95 -7.92 -33.17
CA GLY A 336 11.51 -8.58 -34.36
C GLY A 336 12.08 -9.97 -34.08
N CYS A 337 12.37 -10.73 -35.14
CA CYS A 337 13.20 -11.92 -35.09
C CYS A 337 14.60 -11.55 -35.58
N ILE A 338 15.56 -11.42 -34.66
CA ILE A 338 16.87 -10.84 -34.96
C ILE A 338 17.97 -11.86 -34.70
N THR A 339 18.70 -12.23 -35.76
CA THR A 339 19.96 -12.96 -35.66
C THR A 339 21.10 -11.96 -35.84
N SER A 340 21.94 -11.80 -34.83
CA SER A 340 23.07 -10.86 -34.90
C SER A 340 24.35 -11.58 -34.50
N ILE A 341 25.25 -11.76 -35.47
CA ILE A 341 26.47 -12.56 -35.33
C ILE A 341 27.68 -11.65 -35.45
N GLY A 342 28.47 -11.58 -34.38
CA GLY A 342 29.78 -10.95 -34.40
C GLY A 342 30.86 -11.89 -34.94
N GLY A 343 31.93 -11.33 -35.49
CA GLY A 343 33.13 -12.08 -35.82
C GLY A 343 33.88 -12.65 -34.61
N TYR A 344 35.00 -13.31 -34.86
CA TYR A 344 35.72 -14.18 -33.91
C TYR A 344 36.03 -13.58 -32.52
N CYS A 345 36.33 -12.29 -32.39
CA CYS A 345 36.65 -11.68 -31.09
C CYS A 345 35.72 -10.54 -30.71
N THR A 346 34.45 -10.67 -31.07
CA THR A 346 33.38 -9.67 -30.90
C THR A 346 32.06 -10.31 -30.50
N SER A 347 31.02 -9.49 -30.33
CA SER A 347 29.72 -9.91 -29.82
C SER A 347 28.64 -9.75 -30.90
N GLY A 348 27.55 -10.48 -30.76
CA GLY A 348 26.37 -10.32 -31.61
C GLY A 348 25.79 -8.92 -31.48
N PHE A 349 25.60 -8.45 -30.25
CA PHE A 349 25.24 -7.07 -29.94
C PHE A 349 26.31 -6.41 -29.07
N GLY A 350 26.78 -5.23 -29.48
CA GLY A 350 27.62 -4.40 -28.64
C GLY A 350 28.98 -4.08 -29.24
N THR A 351 30.06 -4.33 -28.50
CA THR A 351 31.41 -3.89 -28.90
C THR A 351 32.12 -4.81 -29.90
N GLY A 352 32.93 -4.19 -30.76
CA GLY A 352 33.93 -4.86 -31.59
C GLY A 352 35.24 -5.15 -30.84
N CYS A 353 36.26 -5.63 -31.55
CA CYS A 353 37.56 -5.89 -30.95
C CYS A 353 38.15 -4.58 -30.39
N GLY A 354 38.72 -4.65 -29.18
CA GLY A 354 39.28 -3.46 -28.50
C GLY A 354 38.25 -2.39 -28.15
N GLY A 355 36.97 -2.76 -28.03
CA GLY A 355 35.90 -1.83 -27.67
C GLY A 355 36.12 -1.06 -26.36
N GLY A 356 35.51 0.13 -26.29
CA GLY A 356 35.53 1.00 -25.12
C GLY A 356 34.72 0.48 -23.94
N SER A 357 34.72 1.23 -22.83
CA SER A 357 33.96 0.86 -21.64
C SER A 357 32.44 1.03 -21.82
N ASN A 358 32.01 1.78 -22.86
CA ASN A 358 30.62 2.10 -23.16
C ASN A 358 29.87 2.72 -21.96
N LYS A 359 30.61 3.48 -21.15
CA LYS A 359 30.11 4.13 -19.94
C LYS A 359 28.97 5.09 -20.29
N GLY A 360 27.81 4.88 -19.65
CA GLY A 360 26.63 5.73 -19.82
C GLY A 360 25.64 5.23 -20.87
N ASN A 361 26.03 4.23 -21.67
CA ASN A 361 25.19 3.67 -22.73
C ASN A 361 24.55 2.32 -22.31
N LEU A 362 23.51 1.94 -23.03
CA LEU A 362 22.61 0.83 -22.70
C LEU A 362 22.32 -0.03 -23.93
N VAL A 363 22.46 -1.35 -23.76
CA VAL A 363 21.87 -2.35 -24.65
C VAL A 363 20.60 -2.88 -24.00
N LYS A 364 19.45 -2.56 -24.60
CA LYS A 364 18.11 -2.78 -24.04
C LYS A 364 17.29 -3.70 -24.91
N VAL A 365 16.72 -4.75 -24.31
CA VAL A 365 15.77 -5.67 -24.94
C VAL A 365 14.45 -5.60 -24.18
N THR A 366 13.40 -5.17 -24.86
CA THR A 366 12.04 -5.13 -24.31
C THR A 366 11.07 -6.07 -25.01
N GLY A 367 11.45 -6.69 -26.13
CA GLY A 367 10.62 -7.64 -26.86
C GLY A 367 11.39 -8.32 -27.98
N GLY A 368 10.70 -9.14 -28.77
CA GLY A 368 11.27 -9.85 -29.92
C GLY A 368 11.93 -11.18 -29.58
N THR A 369 12.40 -11.89 -30.60
CA THR A 369 13.16 -13.14 -30.46
C THR A 369 14.56 -12.94 -31.03
N LEU A 370 15.56 -13.01 -30.15
CA LEU A 370 16.95 -12.67 -30.45
C LEU A 370 17.80 -13.93 -30.42
N LEU A 371 18.57 -14.11 -31.49
CA LEU A 371 19.55 -15.17 -31.69
C LEU A 371 20.94 -14.51 -31.85
N PRO A 372 21.50 -13.92 -30.79
CA PRO A 372 22.85 -13.40 -30.82
C PRO A 372 23.85 -14.55 -30.91
N GLY A 373 25.03 -14.25 -31.48
CA GLY A 373 26.13 -15.19 -31.47
C GLY A 373 27.47 -14.55 -31.78
N THR A 374 28.52 -15.35 -31.63
CA THR A 374 29.88 -15.01 -32.01
C THR A 374 30.55 -16.21 -32.67
N GLU A 375 31.44 -15.97 -33.62
CA GLU A 375 32.26 -17.05 -34.20
C GLU A 375 33.45 -17.47 -33.32
N GLY A 376 33.67 -16.80 -32.19
CA GLY A 376 34.71 -17.18 -31.23
C GLY A 376 34.20 -17.24 -29.79
N SER A 377 34.96 -16.70 -28.83
CA SER A 377 34.75 -16.96 -27.40
C SER A 377 34.35 -15.72 -26.60
N ARG A 378 33.65 -14.77 -27.22
CA ARG A 378 33.15 -13.56 -26.56
C ARG A 378 31.69 -13.75 -26.10
N PRO A 379 31.24 -12.98 -25.10
CA PRO A 379 29.83 -12.92 -24.74
C PRO A 379 28.93 -12.53 -25.93
N ASP A 380 27.70 -13.07 -25.96
CA ASP A 380 26.70 -12.79 -26.99
C ASP A 380 26.32 -11.29 -27.02
N PHE A 381 26.28 -10.68 -25.84
CA PHE A 381 26.13 -9.25 -25.63
C PHE A 381 27.37 -8.66 -24.96
N SER A 382 27.91 -7.58 -25.51
CA SER A 382 28.97 -6.79 -24.87
C SER A 382 28.64 -5.31 -24.87
N ALA A 383 28.04 -4.85 -23.78
CA ALA A 383 27.85 -3.42 -23.53
C ALA A 383 29.11 -2.77 -22.93
N GLY A 384 30.32 -3.33 -23.09
CA GLY A 384 31.55 -2.82 -22.47
C GLY A 384 31.57 -2.96 -20.94
N THR A 385 32.72 -2.69 -20.30
CA THR A 385 32.90 -2.94 -18.86
C THR A 385 32.10 -2.00 -17.93
N GLU A 386 31.67 -0.83 -18.44
CA GLU A 386 30.90 0.17 -17.68
C GLU A 386 29.49 0.42 -18.22
N GLY A 387 29.15 -0.06 -19.42
CA GLY A 387 27.80 0.02 -19.97
C GLY A 387 26.85 -1.01 -19.33
N ARG A 388 25.58 -0.95 -19.72
CA ARG A 388 24.51 -1.78 -19.14
C ARG A 388 23.86 -2.67 -20.19
N VAL A 389 23.44 -3.87 -19.76
CA VAL A 389 22.52 -4.72 -20.51
C VAL A 389 21.24 -4.85 -19.70
N VAL A 390 20.09 -4.51 -20.30
CA VAL A 390 18.77 -4.67 -19.67
C VAL A 390 17.90 -5.55 -20.55
N ILE A 391 17.33 -6.59 -19.95
CA ILE A 391 16.38 -7.49 -20.61
C ILE A 391 15.10 -7.50 -19.78
N SER A 392 14.08 -6.81 -20.27
CA SER A 392 12.76 -6.72 -19.65
C SER A 392 11.66 -7.36 -20.49
N GLY A 393 12.02 -8.06 -21.57
CA GLY A 393 11.09 -8.75 -22.45
C GLY A 393 11.79 -9.55 -23.55
N GLY A 394 10.97 -10.23 -24.35
CA GLY A 394 11.41 -11.03 -25.49
C GLY A 394 11.91 -12.42 -25.11
N SER A 395 12.39 -13.13 -26.14
CA SER A 395 13.09 -14.41 -26.03
C SER A 395 14.53 -14.21 -26.48
N VAL A 396 15.50 -14.35 -25.59
CA VAL A 396 16.92 -14.11 -25.86
C VAL A 396 17.71 -15.40 -25.66
N ARG A 397 18.10 -16.04 -26.76
CA ARG A 397 18.88 -17.28 -26.72
C ARG A 397 20.36 -16.94 -26.53
N THR A 398 20.96 -17.42 -25.43
CA THR A 398 22.41 -17.42 -25.25
C THR A 398 22.94 -18.85 -25.10
N GLU A 399 24.22 -19.07 -25.45
CA GLU A 399 24.86 -20.39 -25.28
C GLU A 399 25.13 -20.77 -23.81
N GLY A 400 25.08 -19.79 -22.89
CA GLY A 400 25.21 -19.98 -21.44
C GLY A 400 24.60 -18.82 -20.64
N THR A 401 24.53 -18.97 -19.31
CA THR A 401 23.93 -17.93 -18.44
C THR A 401 24.86 -16.75 -18.15
N ASP A 402 26.12 -16.83 -18.56
CA ASP A 402 27.21 -15.88 -18.34
C ASP A 402 27.67 -15.17 -19.63
N ASN A 403 26.88 -15.24 -20.70
CA ASN A 403 27.17 -14.63 -22.01
C ASN A 403 26.83 -13.14 -22.10
N PHE A 404 27.08 -12.39 -21.03
CA PHE A 404 26.92 -10.94 -20.98
C PHE A 404 28.20 -10.26 -20.48
N GLU A 405 28.67 -9.27 -21.22
CA GLU A 405 29.66 -8.30 -20.76
C GLU A 405 28.98 -6.94 -20.54
N GLY A 406 29.14 -6.41 -19.34
CA GLY A 406 28.44 -5.23 -18.84
C GLY A 406 28.80 -4.99 -17.39
N PHE A 407 28.37 -3.87 -16.83
CA PHE A 407 28.50 -3.62 -15.40
C PHE A 407 27.86 -4.73 -14.56
N GLY A 408 28.62 -5.24 -13.59
CA GLY A 408 28.21 -6.37 -12.75
C GLY A 408 28.32 -7.73 -13.46
N GLY A 409 28.82 -7.78 -14.70
CA GLY A 409 29.10 -9.01 -15.44
C GLY A 409 27.84 -9.80 -15.86
N THR A 410 26.71 -9.12 -16.01
CA THR A 410 25.42 -9.75 -16.36
C THR A 410 24.43 -8.71 -16.93
N ALA A 411 23.20 -9.15 -17.24
CA ALA A 411 22.07 -8.31 -17.57
C ALA A 411 21.14 -8.08 -16.36
N TYR A 412 20.28 -7.05 -16.45
CA TYR A 412 19.31 -6.70 -15.41
C TYR A 412 17.88 -6.69 -15.96
N GLY A 413 16.90 -6.98 -15.10
CA GLY A 413 15.47 -7.05 -15.46
C GLY A 413 14.81 -5.69 -15.67
N SER A 414 15.47 -4.62 -15.26
CA SER A 414 14.98 -3.24 -15.38
C SER A 414 16.14 -2.24 -15.34
N GLU A 415 15.90 -1.04 -15.86
CA GLU A 415 16.77 0.12 -15.69
C GLU A 415 16.70 0.66 -14.25
N GLY A 416 17.76 1.26 -13.73
CA GLY A 416 17.74 1.92 -12.42
C GLY A 416 19.05 1.83 -11.64
N GLU A 417 18.95 1.46 -10.36
CA GLU A 417 20.12 1.33 -9.47
C GLU A 417 20.93 0.05 -9.69
N TYR A 418 20.41 -0.90 -10.48
CA TYR A 418 21.08 -2.15 -10.87
C TYR A 418 21.55 -2.97 -9.67
N ARG A 419 20.60 -3.42 -8.85
CA ARG A 419 20.88 -4.16 -7.62
C ARG A 419 21.05 -5.65 -7.89
N GLU A 420 21.56 -6.40 -6.91
CA GLU A 420 21.76 -7.85 -7.05
C GLU A 420 20.45 -8.60 -7.30
N GLU A 421 19.35 -8.14 -6.69
CA GLU A 421 18.00 -8.69 -6.88
C GLU A 421 17.42 -8.48 -8.29
N ASP A 422 17.95 -7.52 -9.04
CA ASP A 422 17.53 -7.17 -10.40
C ASP A 422 18.32 -7.93 -11.47
N LYS A 423 19.43 -8.59 -11.09
CA LYS A 423 20.19 -9.44 -12.02
C LYS A 423 19.31 -10.55 -12.53
N VAL A 424 19.35 -10.79 -13.84
CA VAL A 424 18.46 -11.77 -14.44
C VAL A 424 18.96 -13.21 -14.29
N PHE A 425 18.02 -14.16 -14.33
CA PHE A 425 18.27 -15.56 -14.57
C PHE A 425 17.35 -16.06 -15.68
N MET A 426 17.77 -17.10 -16.40
CA MET A 426 17.02 -17.61 -17.54
C MET A 426 15.99 -18.67 -17.12
N ILE A 427 14.82 -18.61 -17.74
CA ILE A 427 13.81 -19.66 -17.76
C ILE A 427 13.53 -20.06 -19.21
N THR A 428 13.09 -21.30 -19.41
CA THR A 428 12.85 -21.83 -20.76
C THR A 428 11.41 -22.32 -20.88
N VAL A 429 10.70 -21.85 -21.89
CA VAL A 429 9.50 -22.53 -22.40
C VAL A 429 9.98 -23.48 -23.47
N ASP A 430 9.59 -24.75 -23.40
CA ASP A 430 9.95 -25.78 -24.40
C ASP A 430 8.68 -26.54 -24.78
N LEU A 431 8.17 -26.27 -25.98
CA LEU A 431 7.01 -26.91 -26.57
C LEU A 431 7.40 -27.77 -27.79
N GLY A 432 8.68 -28.05 -27.97
CA GLY A 432 9.16 -28.80 -29.14
C GLY A 432 8.53 -30.20 -29.25
N SER A 433 8.24 -30.83 -28.11
CA SER A 433 7.55 -32.14 -28.08
C SER A 433 6.06 -32.08 -28.42
N ASP A 434 5.44 -30.89 -28.42
CA ASP A 434 4.10 -30.66 -29.00
C ASP A 434 4.16 -30.38 -30.53
N GLY A 435 5.33 -30.59 -31.14
CA GLY A 435 5.57 -30.31 -32.56
C GLY A 435 5.63 -28.83 -32.89
N VAL A 436 5.93 -27.96 -31.91
CA VAL A 436 6.19 -26.53 -32.16
C VAL A 436 7.63 -26.36 -32.67
N GLY A 437 7.79 -25.63 -33.77
CA GLY A 437 9.05 -25.21 -34.38
C GLY A 437 9.31 -23.71 -34.18
N ASN A 438 9.10 -22.91 -35.22
CA ASN A 438 9.40 -21.45 -35.22
C ASN A 438 8.13 -20.59 -35.35
N GLU A 439 6.99 -21.10 -34.91
CA GLU A 439 5.71 -20.40 -34.97
C GLU A 439 5.74 -19.02 -34.28
N THR A 440 5.03 -18.07 -34.88
CA THR A 440 4.91 -16.69 -34.38
C THR A 440 3.99 -16.63 -33.16
N ILE A 441 4.39 -15.86 -32.15
CA ILE A 441 3.58 -15.58 -30.96
C ILE A 441 2.51 -14.56 -31.34
N ASP A 442 1.24 -14.82 -31.01
CA ASP A 442 0.11 -13.93 -31.29
C ASP A 442 -0.59 -13.41 -30.02
N LYS A 443 -0.25 -13.98 -28.86
CA LYS A 443 -0.76 -13.61 -27.53
C LYS A 443 0.32 -13.83 -26.48
N TRP A 444 0.44 -12.91 -25.52
CA TRP A 444 1.47 -12.96 -24.50
C TRP A 444 1.01 -12.39 -23.15
N GLY A 445 1.35 -13.06 -22.07
CA GLY A 445 1.20 -12.60 -20.70
C GLY A 445 2.10 -13.40 -19.75
N LEU A 446 2.77 -12.70 -18.85
CA LEU A 446 3.61 -13.30 -17.81
C LEU A 446 3.19 -12.78 -16.44
N SER A 447 3.11 -13.67 -15.45
CA SER A 447 2.86 -13.29 -14.06
C SER A 447 3.84 -13.95 -13.10
N ILE A 448 4.10 -13.27 -11.98
CA ILE A 448 4.93 -13.74 -10.87
C ILE A 448 4.07 -13.69 -9.60
N ASP A 449 3.90 -14.81 -8.91
CA ASP A 449 2.95 -15.02 -7.81
C ASP A 449 1.52 -14.56 -8.15
N GLY A 450 1.10 -14.82 -9.39
CA GLY A 450 -0.22 -14.42 -9.90
C GLY A 450 -0.35 -12.91 -10.20
N VAL A 451 0.70 -12.12 -9.98
CA VAL A 451 0.71 -10.69 -10.34
C VAL A 451 1.23 -10.52 -11.77
N PRO A 452 0.45 -9.97 -12.71
CA PRO A 452 0.89 -9.69 -14.06
C PRO A 452 2.14 -8.80 -14.08
N GLN A 453 3.11 -9.15 -14.91
CA GLN A 453 4.35 -8.41 -15.11
C GLN A 453 4.32 -7.74 -16.48
N GLY A 454 4.94 -6.57 -16.60
CA GLY A 454 5.17 -5.90 -17.88
C GLY A 454 6.32 -6.53 -18.68
N TYR A 455 6.47 -7.87 -18.64
CA TYR A 455 7.52 -8.58 -19.37
C TYR A 455 7.16 -8.66 -20.85
N GLY A 456 7.95 -8.03 -21.70
CA GLY A 456 7.54 -7.84 -23.08
C GLY A 456 7.55 -9.10 -23.94
N ALA A 457 6.76 -9.08 -25.02
CA ALA A 457 6.45 -10.26 -25.81
C ALA A 457 7.61 -10.71 -26.72
N PRO A 458 7.89 -12.03 -26.82
CA PRO A 458 8.68 -12.60 -27.90
C PRO A 458 7.97 -12.46 -29.25
N ALA A 459 8.74 -12.46 -30.36
CA ALA A 459 8.17 -12.52 -31.71
C ALA A 459 7.75 -13.96 -32.08
N GLN A 460 8.61 -14.87 -31.67
CA GLN A 460 9.00 -16.15 -32.26
C GLN A 460 9.32 -17.30 -31.32
N PHE A 461 8.81 -18.53 -31.53
CA PHE A 461 9.57 -19.69 -31.05
C PHE A 461 10.88 -19.85 -31.84
N HIS A 462 11.90 -20.43 -31.19
CA HIS A 462 13.09 -20.92 -31.87
C HIS A 462 13.26 -22.41 -31.55
N GLU A 463 13.05 -23.27 -32.54
CA GLU A 463 13.10 -24.74 -32.38
C GLU A 463 12.23 -25.24 -31.21
N GLY A 464 11.02 -24.69 -31.10
CA GLY A 464 10.03 -25.00 -30.06
C GLY A 464 10.28 -24.30 -28.73
N LYS A 465 11.27 -23.42 -28.64
CA LYS A 465 11.72 -22.84 -27.36
C LYS A 465 11.63 -21.32 -27.30
N LEU A 466 11.39 -20.82 -26.08
CA LEU A 466 11.57 -19.41 -25.70
C LEU A 466 12.52 -19.32 -24.50
N TYR A 467 13.35 -18.28 -24.49
CA TYR A 467 14.41 -18.07 -23.50
C TYR A 467 14.19 -16.73 -22.79
N LEU A 468 13.53 -16.76 -21.64
CA LEU A 468 13.10 -15.55 -20.94
C LEU A 468 14.02 -15.28 -19.76
N TRP A 469 14.30 -14.02 -19.51
CA TRP A 469 15.25 -13.56 -18.50
C TRP A 469 14.52 -12.75 -17.43
N LEU A 470 14.37 -13.31 -16.24
CA LEU A 470 13.61 -12.71 -15.14
C LEU A 470 14.53 -12.26 -14.01
N PRO A 471 14.17 -11.21 -13.24
CA PRO A 471 14.99 -10.76 -12.12
C PRO A 471 15.14 -11.84 -11.04
N ALA A 472 16.28 -11.87 -10.36
CA ALA A 472 16.59 -12.88 -9.33
C ALA A 472 15.55 -12.92 -8.20
N SER A 473 14.86 -11.81 -7.93
CA SER A 473 13.72 -11.74 -7.00
C SER A 473 12.54 -12.67 -7.34
N ALA A 474 12.48 -13.21 -8.57
CA ALA A 474 11.46 -14.16 -9.02
C ALA A 474 11.85 -15.64 -8.81
N LYS A 475 13.09 -15.94 -8.37
CA LYS A 475 13.59 -17.32 -8.28
C LYS A 475 12.76 -18.21 -7.39
N ASP A 476 12.31 -17.69 -6.25
CA ASP A 476 11.57 -18.43 -5.23
C ASP A 476 10.04 -18.26 -5.34
N LYS A 477 9.57 -17.75 -6.48
CA LYS A 477 8.17 -17.41 -6.74
C LYS A 477 7.57 -18.30 -7.82
N VAL A 478 6.25 -18.41 -7.83
CA VAL A 478 5.54 -19.08 -8.91
C VAL A 478 5.60 -18.18 -10.15
N ILE A 479 6.01 -18.73 -11.28
CA ILE A 479 5.97 -18.02 -12.57
C ILE A 479 4.91 -18.68 -13.43
N SER A 480 4.07 -17.87 -14.06
CA SER A 480 3.02 -18.35 -14.98
C SER A 480 3.05 -17.58 -16.29
N ILE A 481 2.87 -18.29 -17.40
CA ILE A 481 2.88 -17.73 -18.75
C ILE A 481 1.63 -18.18 -19.49
N ASP A 482 0.87 -17.19 -19.97
CA ASP A 482 -0.21 -17.35 -20.92
C ASP A 482 0.28 -16.90 -22.29
N LEU A 483 0.27 -17.80 -23.26
CA LEU A 483 0.71 -17.49 -24.62
C LEU A 483 -0.22 -18.11 -25.66
N GLY A 484 -0.19 -17.56 -26.85
CA GLY A 484 -0.80 -18.12 -28.05
C GLY A 484 0.19 -18.04 -29.21
N TYR A 485 0.04 -18.94 -30.17
CA TYR A 485 0.83 -18.94 -31.39
C TYR A 485 0.04 -19.42 -32.60
N GLU A 486 0.47 -19.01 -33.78
CA GLU A 486 -0.14 -19.38 -35.06
C GLU A 486 0.69 -20.44 -35.80
N ARG A 487 0.05 -21.54 -36.20
CA ARG A 487 0.65 -22.61 -37.02
C ARG A 487 0.81 -22.16 -38.47
N GLU A 488 1.66 -22.84 -39.24
CA GLU A 488 1.87 -22.55 -40.68
C GLU A 488 0.58 -22.56 -41.52
N ASP A 489 -0.46 -23.29 -41.10
CA ASP A 489 -1.76 -23.34 -41.78
C ASP A 489 -2.74 -22.23 -41.34
N GLY A 490 -2.29 -21.29 -40.50
CA GLY A 490 -3.09 -20.20 -39.92
C GLY A 490 -3.90 -20.61 -38.70
N THR A 491 -3.78 -21.84 -38.21
CA THR A 491 -4.50 -22.28 -37.00
C THR A 491 -3.88 -21.67 -35.76
N ARG A 492 -4.69 -20.95 -34.97
CA ARG A 492 -4.29 -20.41 -33.66
C ARG A 492 -4.39 -21.46 -32.57
N VAL A 493 -3.33 -21.57 -31.77
CA VAL A 493 -3.22 -22.50 -30.65
C VAL A 493 -2.94 -21.74 -29.36
N GLU A 494 -3.80 -21.93 -28.37
CA GLU A 494 -3.58 -21.44 -27.00
C GLU A 494 -3.36 -22.66 -26.08
N PRO A 495 -2.10 -22.99 -25.73
CA PRO A 495 -1.83 -24.03 -24.74
C PRO A 495 -2.37 -23.64 -23.36
N ASP A 496 -2.57 -24.63 -22.49
CA ASP A 496 -2.85 -24.37 -21.08
C ASP A 496 -1.69 -23.58 -20.44
N THR A 497 -2.00 -22.71 -19.47
CA THR A 497 -1.04 -21.85 -18.78
C THR A 497 0.18 -22.65 -18.34
N LEU A 498 1.36 -22.13 -18.67
CA LEU A 498 2.64 -22.74 -18.33
C LEU A 498 3.07 -22.27 -16.95
N PHE A 499 3.50 -23.19 -16.09
CA PHE A 499 3.87 -22.93 -14.70
C PHE A 499 5.30 -23.38 -14.40
N ARG A 500 6.01 -22.56 -13.62
CA ARG A 500 7.15 -22.98 -12.81
C ARG A 500 6.77 -22.86 -11.34
N ASP A 501 6.74 -23.99 -10.64
CA ASP A 501 6.71 -24.03 -9.18
C ASP A 501 8.16 -23.95 -8.68
N PRO A 502 8.51 -23.03 -7.76
CA PRO A 502 9.88 -22.88 -7.26
C PRO A 502 10.42 -24.14 -6.56
N ALA A 503 9.54 -25.01 -6.06
CA ALA A 503 9.92 -26.30 -5.48
C ALA A 503 10.18 -27.39 -6.54
N SER A 504 9.97 -27.10 -7.82
CA SER A 504 10.26 -28.04 -8.90
C SER A 504 11.77 -28.32 -8.99
N PRO A 505 12.19 -29.58 -9.16
CA PRO A 505 13.59 -29.88 -9.36
C PRO A 505 14.11 -29.17 -10.63
N ALA A 506 15.33 -28.64 -10.55
CA ALA A 506 16.01 -28.06 -11.71
C ALA A 506 16.13 -29.10 -12.84
N ASP A 507 16.19 -28.65 -14.09
CA ASP A 507 16.36 -29.55 -15.22
C ASP A 507 17.67 -30.35 -15.04
N PRO A 508 17.61 -31.70 -15.05
CA PRO A 508 18.80 -32.53 -14.87
C PRO A 508 19.84 -32.37 -15.99
N GLU A 509 19.45 -31.87 -17.16
CA GLU A 509 20.35 -31.61 -18.29
C GLU A 509 20.98 -30.20 -18.24
N ASP A 510 20.31 -29.24 -17.62
CA ASP A 510 20.85 -27.90 -17.35
C ASP A 510 20.27 -27.32 -16.06
N PRO A 511 20.98 -27.42 -14.91
CA PRO A 511 20.48 -26.96 -13.63
C PRO A 511 20.24 -25.45 -13.55
N ASN A 512 20.72 -24.68 -14.54
CA ASN A 512 20.48 -23.24 -14.66
C ASN A 512 19.27 -22.92 -15.55
N ARG A 513 18.65 -23.91 -16.20
CA ARG A 513 17.42 -23.76 -16.99
C ARG A 513 16.27 -24.41 -16.24
N THR A 514 15.30 -23.60 -15.83
CA THR A 514 14.04 -24.16 -15.35
C THR A 514 13.02 -24.18 -16.49
N LYS A 515 12.51 -25.36 -16.81
CA LYS A 515 11.42 -25.53 -17.77
C LYS A 515 10.08 -25.18 -17.13
N LEU A 516 9.24 -24.46 -17.86
CA LEU A 516 7.83 -24.32 -17.50
C LEU A 516 7.04 -25.50 -18.10
N LYS A 517 6.11 -26.03 -17.33
CA LYS A 517 5.17 -27.08 -17.76
C LYS A 517 3.77 -26.70 -17.34
N ARG A 518 2.76 -27.25 -18.01
CA ARG A 518 1.35 -26.99 -17.70
C ARG A 518 0.73 -28.11 -16.87
N TYR A 519 -0.49 -27.90 -16.41
CA TYR A 519 -1.35 -29.00 -15.97
C TYR A 519 -2.43 -29.17 -17.03
N GLU A 520 -2.85 -30.40 -17.31
CA GLU A 520 -4.11 -30.57 -18.04
C GLU A 520 -5.24 -30.26 -17.07
N GLU A 521 -5.92 -29.14 -17.30
CA GLU A 521 -7.00 -28.66 -16.44
C GLU A 521 -8.38 -28.98 -17.04
N PHE A 522 -9.30 -29.52 -16.22
CA PHE A 522 -10.67 -29.84 -16.63
C PHE A 522 -11.66 -29.82 -15.45
N GLU A 523 -12.94 -29.64 -15.72
CA GLU A 523 -13.99 -29.67 -14.69
C GLU A 523 -14.46 -31.11 -14.41
N LEU A 524 -14.74 -31.42 -13.13
CA LEU A 524 -15.23 -32.72 -12.70
C LEU A 524 -16.71 -32.96 -13.08
N ASP A 525 -17.14 -34.22 -13.01
CA ASP A 525 -18.49 -34.65 -13.36
C ASP A 525 -19.58 -33.83 -12.63
N PRO A 526 -20.52 -33.18 -13.37
CA PRO A 526 -21.55 -32.33 -12.78
C PRO A 526 -22.45 -33.02 -11.73
N SER A 527 -22.66 -34.34 -11.82
CA SER A 527 -23.45 -35.09 -10.85
C SER A 527 -22.79 -35.20 -9.48
N TYR A 528 -21.46 -35.28 -9.44
CA TYR A 528 -20.70 -35.22 -8.20
C TYR A 528 -20.72 -33.80 -7.63
N LEU A 529 -20.47 -32.79 -8.49
CA LEU A 529 -20.43 -31.39 -8.08
C LEU A 529 -21.76 -30.90 -7.48
N ALA A 530 -22.90 -31.38 -8.01
CA ALA A 530 -24.21 -31.05 -7.47
C ALA A 530 -24.42 -31.48 -6.00
N GLY A 531 -23.67 -32.48 -5.51
CA GLY A 531 -23.74 -32.97 -4.14
C GLY A 531 -22.84 -32.24 -3.14
N LEU A 532 -21.97 -31.33 -3.58
CA LEU A 532 -20.96 -30.69 -2.72
C LEU A 532 -21.50 -29.45 -1.99
N LYS A 533 -22.65 -29.62 -1.33
CA LYS A 533 -23.31 -28.56 -0.56
C LYS A 533 -23.83 -29.07 0.78
N LYS A 534 -23.46 -28.41 1.88
CA LYS A 534 -23.95 -28.76 3.23
C LYS A 534 -23.88 -27.59 4.21
N TYR A 535 -24.58 -27.71 5.33
CA TYR A 535 -24.31 -26.88 6.50
C TYR A 535 -23.03 -27.33 7.20
N TYR A 536 -22.35 -26.41 7.88
CA TYR A 536 -21.14 -26.70 8.62
C TYR A 536 -21.38 -27.78 9.69
N ASP A 537 -20.63 -28.87 9.59
CA ASP A 537 -20.67 -30.04 10.50
C ASP A 537 -19.27 -30.37 11.08
N GLY A 538 -18.25 -29.58 10.75
CA GLY A 538 -16.85 -29.80 11.14
C GLY A 538 -16.11 -30.90 10.35
N MET A 539 -16.77 -31.55 9.38
CA MET A 539 -16.17 -32.60 8.57
C MET A 539 -15.86 -32.12 7.14
N PRO A 540 -14.85 -32.67 6.46
CA PRO A 540 -14.64 -32.44 5.03
C PRO A 540 -15.89 -32.77 4.19
N LEU A 541 -16.05 -32.10 3.05
CA LEU A 541 -16.95 -32.58 1.99
C LEU A 541 -16.51 -33.96 1.48
N GLU A 542 -17.44 -34.70 0.86
CA GLU A 542 -17.11 -35.99 0.26
C GLU A 542 -16.12 -35.79 -0.88
N ALA A 543 -14.99 -36.50 -0.84
CA ALA A 543 -13.98 -36.48 -1.90
C ALA A 543 -14.45 -37.31 -3.11
N TYR A 544 -13.94 -36.97 -4.29
CA TYR A 544 -14.29 -37.70 -5.50
C TYR A 544 -13.76 -39.14 -5.41
N ASP A 545 -14.63 -40.14 -5.51
CA ASP A 545 -14.24 -41.55 -5.48
C ASP A 545 -13.60 -41.95 -6.82
N LEU A 546 -12.33 -41.58 -6.96
CA LEU A 546 -11.53 -41.83 -8.16
C LEU A 546 -11.36 -43.32 -8.47
N LYS A 547 -11.47 -44.18 -7.45
CA LYS A 547 -11.36 -45.63 -7.61
C LYS A 547 -12.63 -46.24 -8.17
N ALA A 548 -13.80 -45.78 -7.71
CA ALA A 548 -15.09 -46.23 -8.25
C ALA A 548 -15.44 -45.57 -9.59
N ARG A 549 -14.97 -44.32 -9.81
CA ARG A 549 -15.25 -43.53 -11.00
C ARG A 549 -13.96 -42.97 -11.63
N PRO A 550 -13.12 -43.80 -12.27
CA PRO A 550 -11.93 -43.32 -12.96
C PRO A 550 -12.23 -42.20 -13.95
N ILE A 551 -11.33 -41.23 -14.08
CA ILE A 551 -11.50 -40.09 -14.98
C ILE A 551 -10.60 -40.28 -16.20
N ALA A 552 -11.18 -40.21 -17.40
CA ALA A 552 -10.42 -40.03 -18.63
C ALA A 552 -10.34 -38.52 -18.93
N PRO A 553 -9.16 -37.88 -18.82
CA PRO A 553 -9.00 -36.46 -19.11
C PRO A 553 -9.45 -36.11 -20.54
N PRO A 554 -10.09 -34.95 -20.78
CA PRO A 554 -10.65 -34.63 -22.10
C PRO A 554 -9.61 -34.45 -23.22
N LYS A 555 -8.43 -33.89 -22.92
CA LYS A 555 -7.36 -33.65 -23.91
C LYS A 555 -6.40 -34.83 -23.99
N ASP A 556 -6.43 -35.74 -23.01
CA ASP A 556 -5.58 -36.92 -22.93
C ASP A 556 -6.33 -38.18 -22.42
N PRO A 557 -7.29 -38.72 -23.21
CA PRO A 557 -8.19 -39.78 -22.74
C PRO A 557 -7.49 -41.12 -22.43
N ASP A 558 -6.26 -41.31 -22.91
CA ASP A 558 -5.48 -42.53 -22.69
C ASP A 558 -4.84 -42.59 -21.28
N ARG A 559 -4.65 -41.44 -20.61
CA ARG A 559 -4.06 -41.35 -19.27
C ARG A 559 -5.13 -41.29 -18.17
N VAL A 560 -5.86 -42.39 -18.02
CA VAL A 560 -6.99 -42.53 -17.08
C VAL A 560 -6.56 -42.40 -15.61
N LEU A 561 -7.04 -41.36 -14.91
CA LEU A 561 -6.81 -41.13 -13.48
C LEU A 561 -7.63 -42.11 -12.64
N ASN A 562 -6.96 -42.93 -11.83
CA ASN A 562 -7.57 -43.94 -10.98
C ASN A 562 -6.84 -44.18 -9.64
N ASP A 563 -5.77 -43.43 -9.36
CA ASP A 563 -5.01 -43.54 -8.11
C ASP A 563 -5.30 -42.36 -7.16
N PRO A 564 -6.16 -42.55 -6.14
CA PRO A 564 -6.48 -41.50 -5.18
C PRO A 564 -5.29 -41.12 -4.28
N LEU A 565 -4.27 -41.97 -4.13
CA LEU A 565 -3.07 -41.64 -3.33
C LEU A 565 -2.13 -40.67 -4.06
N ALA A 566 -2.29 -40.53 -5.37
CA ALA A 566 -1.57 -39.56 -6.19
C ALA A 566 -2.25 -38.19 -6.26
N CYS A 567 -3.37 -38.00 -5.53
CA CYS A 567 -4.20 -36.80 -5.58
C CYS A 567 -4.07 -35.96 -4.31
N ASP A 568 -3.78 -34.67 -4.50
CA ASP A 568 -3.94 -33.63 -3.49
C ASP A 568 -5.12 -32.74 -3.84
N TYR A 569 -5.69 -32.08 -2.86
CA TYR A 569 -6.75 -31.10 -2.97
C TYR A 569 -6.25 -29.74 -2.51
N LYS A 570 -6.63 -28.72 -3.26
CA LYS A 570 -6.56 -27.33 -2.87
C LYS A 570 -7.93 -26.69 -2.99
N TYR A 571 -8.15 -25.57 -2.34
CA TYR A 571 -9.31 -24.75 -2.60
C TYR A 571 -9.04 -23.26 -2.40
N GLN A 572 -9.88 -22.43 -3.00
CA GLN A 572 -9.86 -20.99 -2.83
C GLN A 572 -11.29 -20.49 -2.63
N ARG A 573 -11.50 -19.51 -1.75
CA ARG A 573 -12.82 -18.92 -1.49
C ARG A 573 -13.14 -17.80 -2.47
N PHE A 574 -14.42 -17.68 -2.81
CA PHE A 574 -14.97 -16.68 -3.73
C PHE A 574 -16.21 -16.00 -3.14
N ASP A 575 -16.50 -14.79 -3.63
CA ASP A 575 -17.73 -14.05 -3.29
C ASP A 575 -19.00 -14.71 -3.88
N ALA A 576 -18.87 -15.36 -5.03
CA ALA A 576 -19.90 -16.12 -5.73
C ALA A 576 -19.27 -17.21 -6.62
N VAL A 577 -20.09 -18.16 -7.09
CA VAL A 577 -19.66 -19.14 -8.10
C VAL A 577 -19.25 -18.39 -9.37
N GLY A 578 -17.99 -18.52 -9.79
CA GLY A 578 -17.40 -17.79 -10.92
C GLY A 578 -17.10 -16.31 -10.66
N GLY A 579 -17.17 -15.87 -9.39
CA GLY A 579 -16.89 -14.49 -8.99
C GLY A 579 -15.40 -14.22 -8.72
N ASN A 580 -15.11 -13.25 -7.85
CA ASN A 580 -13.73 -12.88 -7.50
C ASN A 580 -13.23 -13.71 -6.32
N ALA A 581 -11.95 -14.07 -6.34
CA ALA A 581 -11.30 -14.71 -5.20
C ALA A 581 -11.24 -13.75 -4.01
N VAL A 582 -11.61 -14.24 -2.82
CA VAL A 582 -11.58 -13.48 -1.56
C VAL A 582 -10.54 -14.03 -0.56
N SER A 583 -9.82 -15.09 -0.95
CA SER A 583 -8.70 -15.66 -0.19
C SER A 583 -7.59 -16.16 -1.12
N GLY A 584 -6.41 -16.49 -0.59
CA GLY A 584 -5.42 -17.30 -1.30
C GLY A 584 -5.84 -18.77 -1.44
N GLU A 585 -5.11 -19.55 -2.25
CA GLU A 585 -5.27 -21.01 -2.30
C GLU A 585 -4.80 -21.67 -1.01
N VAL A 586 -5.61 -22.59 -0.47
CA VAL A 586 -5.31 -23.40 0.71
C VAL A 586 -5.12 -24.84 0.27
N SER A 587 -3.99 -25.46 0.64
CA SER A 587 -3.73 -26.88 0.42
C SER A 587 -4.27 -27.71 1.58
N THR A 588 -5.07 -28.72 1.28
CA THR A 588 -5.71 -29.61 2.27
C THR A 588 -5.17 -31.03 2.22
N GLY A 589 -4.06 -31.25 1.49
CA GLY A 589 -3.52 -32.59 1.23
C GLY A 589 -4.58 -33.45 0.55
N ASN A 590 -4.87 -34.63 1.06
CA ASN A 590 -5.86 -35.54 0.45
C ASN A 590 -7.32 -35.32 0.90
N LYS A 591 -7.64 -34.18 1.54
CA LYS A 591 -8.98 -33.90 2.08
C LYS A 591 -9.68 -32.79 1.31
N MET A 592 -10.98 -32.89 1.15
CA MET A 592 -11.81 -31.79 0.65
C MET A 592 -11.95 -30.66 1.69
N PRO A 593 -12.43 -29.47 1.29
CA PRO A 593 -12.72 -28.38 2.23
C PRO A 593 -13.76 -28.78 3.29
N SER A 594 -13.60 -28.25 4.50
CA SER A 594 -14.50 -28.46 5.65
C SER A 594 -15.11 -27.17 6.20
N ASP A 595 -14.59 -26.01 5.80
CA ASP A 595 -14.97 -24.71 6.35
C ASP A 595 -15.95 -23.96 5.45
N VAL A 596 -16.72 -23.06 6.07
CA VAL A 596 -17.72 -22.23 5.40
C VAL A 596 -17.12 -21.40 4.27
N GLY A 597 -17.87 -21.34 3.17
CA GLY A 597 -17.58 -20.50 2.01
C GLY A 597 -18.18 -21.04 0.72
N ILE A 598 -18.13 -20.21 -0.31
CA ILE A 598 -18.26 -20.63 -1.71
C ILE A 598 -16.84 -20.81 -2.22
N MET A 599 -16.51 -22.00 -2.72
CA MET A 599 -15.11 -22.37 -3.00
C MET A 599 -14.98 -23.03 -4.37
N LYS A 600 -13.91 -22.69 -5.09
CA LYS A 600 -13.38 -23.50 -6.19
C LYS A 600 -12.34 -24.44 -5.58
N PHE A 601 -12.59 -25.74 -5.62
CA PHE A 601 -11.59 -26.74 -5.24
C PHE A 601 -10.89 -27.29 -6.48
N THR A 602 -9.63 -27.67 -6.33
CA THR A 602 -8.78 -28.26 -7.37
C THR A 602 -8.17 -29.56 -6.83
N MET A 603 -8.54 -30.68 -7.44
CA MET A 603 -7.89 -31.98 -7.28
C MET A 603 -6.69 -32.06 -8.23
N ILE A 604 -5.48 -32.09 -7.69
CA ILE A 604 -4.22 -32.19 -8.42
C ILE A 604 -3.77 -33.65 -8.41
N SER A 605 -3.77 -34.30 -9.58
CA SER A 605 -3.24 -35.67 -9.72
C SER A 605 -1.84 -35.65 -10.33
N ARG A 606 -0.88 -36.29 -9.65
CA ARG A 606 0.49 -36.50 -10.14
C ARG A 606 0.73 -37.92 -10.68
N GLN A 607 -0.32 -38.73 -10.83
CA GLN A 607 -0.24 -40.14 -11.23
C GLN A 607 0.65 -40.40 -12.47
N TYR A 608 0.60 -39.50 -13.47
CA TYR A 608 1.35 -39.64 -14.73
C TYR A 608 2.50 -38.65 -14.90
N SER A 609 2.80 -37.84 -13.87
CA SER A 609 3.80 -36.75 -13.91
C SER A 609 5.22 -37.17 -14.32
N THR A 610 5.53 -38.47 -14.27
CA THR A 610 6.84 -39.05 -14.65
C THR A 610 6.78 -39.89 -15.93
N THR A 611 5.65 -39.91 -16.64
CA THR A 611 5.44 -40.72 -17.84
C THR A 611 6.10 -40.08 -19.07
N GLU A 612 6.82 -40.85 -19.88
CA GLU A 612 7.38 -40.38 -21.16
C GLU A 612 6.27 -39.85 -22.09
N GLY A 613 6.56 -38.76 -22.79
CA GLY A 613 5.59 -38.07 -23.66
C GLY A 613 4.50 -37.30 -22.88
N PHE A 614 4.68 -37.11 -21.58
CA PHE A 614 3.82 -36.30 -20.71
C PHE A 614 4.67 -35.44 -19.77
N LYS A 615 5.66 -36.06 -19.12
CA LYS A 615 6.57 -35.41 -18.18
C LYS A 615 7.33 -34.24 -18.79
N GLU A 616 7.47 -34.17 -20.11
CA GLU A 616 8.15 -33.09 -20.84
C GLU A 616 7.38 -31.77 -20.71
N ASN A 617 6.06 -31.80 -20.91
CA ASN A 617 5.22 -30.60 -20.99
C ASN A 617 4.22 -30.46 -19.85
N TYR A 618 3.99 -31.50 -19.04
CA TYR A 618 2.97 -31.52 -18.01
C TYR A 618 3.51 -31.88 -16.62
N TRP A 619 3.04 -31.16 -15.60
CA TRP A 619 3.25 -31.48 -14.19
C TRP A 619 2.29 -32.55 -13.66
N GLY A 620 1.17 -32.76 -14.34
CA GLY A 620 0.07 -33.58 -13.87
C GLY A 620 -1.26 -33.12 -14.43
N HIS A 621 -2.34 -33.49 -13.75
CA HIS A 621 -3.71 -33.12 -14.10
C HIS A 621 -4.33 -32.29 -12.97
N ARG A 622 -5.16 -31.32 -13.31
CA ARG A 622 -5.96 -30.52 -12.38
C ARG A 622 -7.42 -30.69 -12.72
N ALA A 623 -8.14 -31.43 -11.89
CA ALA A 623 -9.59 -31.51 -11.99
C ALA A 623 -10.20 -30.52 -10.99
N PHE A 624 -11.16 -29.68 -11.37
CA PHE A 624 -11.74 -28.70 -10.46
C PHE A 624 -13.26 -28.77 -10.38
N GLY A 625 -13.82 -28.09 -9.39
CA GLY A 625 -15.26 -27.87 -9.28
C GLY A 625 -15.62 -26.87 -8.20
N TRP A 626 -16.90 -26.52 -8.12
CA TRP A 626 -17.44 -25.61 -7.11
C TRP A 626 -18.11 -26.36 -5.97
N CYS A 627 -17.91 -25.89 -4.74
CA CYS A 627 -18.58 -26.39 -3.54
C CYS A 627 -19.00 -25.25 -2.61
N GLU A 628 -19.95 -25.55 -1.71
CA GLU A 628 -20.55 -24.56 -0.81
C GLU A 628 -20.79 -25.15 0.58
N ILE A 629 -20.27 -24.50 1.62
CA ILE A 629 -20.56 -24.86 3.01
C ILE A 629 -21.19 -23.64 3.70
N TRP A 630 -22.39 -23.81 4.27
CA TRP A 630 -23.13 -22.74 4.95
C TRP A 630 -22.84 -22.70 6.45
N ALA A 631 -22.71 -21.48 7.00
CA ALA A 631 -22.57 -21.27 8.42
C ALA A 631 -23.80 -21.72 9.21
N ILE A 632 -23.56 -22.13 10.46
CA ILE A 632 -24.62 -22.51 11.40
C ILE A 632 -24.72 -21.47 12.54
N PRO A 633 -25.88 -21.32 13.20
CA PRO A 633 -26.01 -20.47 14.39
C PRO A 633 -25.03 -20.84 15.51
N SER A 634 -24.66 -19.85 16.32
CA SER A 634 -23.97 -20.03 17.61
C SER A 634 -24.86 -19.56 18.76
N ARG A 635 -24.49 -19.92 20.00
CA ARG A 635 -25.12 -19.41 21.22
C ARG A 635 -24.09 -19.20 22.32
N VAL A 636 -24.34 -18.21 23.18
CA VAL A 636 -23.66 -18.10 24.47
C VAL A 636 -24.44 -18.94 25.47
N ALA A 637 -23.76 -19.90 26.08
CA ALA A 637 -24.36 -20.88 26.99
C ALA A 637 -24.26 -20.46 28.46
N ASP A 638 -23.20 -19.73 28.85
CA ASP A 638 -22.95 -19.27 30.22
C ASP A 638 -22.15 -17.96 30.21
N VAL A 639 -22.39 -17.09 31.20
CA VAL A 639 -21.64 -15.84 31.45
C VAL A 639 -21.45 -15.68 32.95
N LYS A 640 -20.21 -15.36 33.37
CA LYS A 640 -19.85 -15.00 34.74
C LYS A 640 -19.07 -13.69 34.73
N ALA A 641 -19.33 -12.85 35.72
CA ALA A 641 -18.62 -11.59 35.89
C ALA A 641 -18.28 -11.38 37.36
N SER A 642 -17.06 -10.90 37.64
CA SER A 642 -16.60 -10.63 39.01
C SER A 642 -15.56 -9.52 39.04
N TRP A 643 -15.51 -8.80 40.15
CA TRP A 643 -14.47 -7.81 40.38
C TRP A 643 -13.15 -8.45 40.83
N GLY A 644 -12.06 -8.05 40.20
CA GLY A 644 -10.69 -8.33 40.58
C GLY A 644 -10.05 -7.21 41.41
N ALA A 645 -8.73 -7.11 41.33
CA ALA A 645 -7.93 -6.11 42.03
C ALA A 645 -8.15 -4.68 41.48
N GLY A 646 -7.78 -3.69 42.29
CA GLY A 646 -7.97 -2.26 41.99
C GLY A 646 -9.27 -1.68 42.56
N GLU A 647 -9.43 -0.38 42.42
CA GLU A 647 -10.56 0.40 42.94
C GLU A 647 -11.01 1.44 41.92
N GLY A 648 -12.23 1.97 42.08
CA GLY A 648 -12.78 2.99 41.19
C GLY A 648 -12.75 2.60 39.70
N ALA A 649 -12.28 3.53 38.86
CA ALA A 649 -12.19 3.39 37.42
C ALA A 649 -11.21 2.27 36.97
N ASP A 650 -10.16 2.00 37.74
CA ASP A 650 -9.10 1.05 37.40
C ASP A 650 -9.36 -0.36 37.93
N ARG A 651 -10.44 -0.55 38.67
CA ARG A 651 -10.83 -1.87 39.18
C ARG A 651 -11.04 -2.85 38.03
N ALA A 652 -10.37 -3.99 38.08
CA ALA A 652 -10.48 -4.99 37.03
C ALA A 652 -11.84 -5.72 37.07
N LEU A 653 -12.54 -5.78 35.96
CA LEU A 653 -13.67 -6.66 35.70
C LEU A 653 -13.18 -7.91 34.97
N ALA A 654 -13.31 -9.06 35.61
CA ALA A 654 -13.10 -10.36 34.99
C ALA A 654 -14.43 -10.92 34.48
N VAL A 655 -14.49 -11.28 33.20
CA VAL A 655 -15.67 -11.86 32.55
C VAL A 655 -15.30 -13.21 31.92
N GLU A 656 -16.04 -14.26 32.26
CA GLU A 656 -15.94 -15.56 31.60
C GLU A 656 -17.21 -15.86 30.82
N ALA A 657 -17.08 -16.43 29.62
CA ALA A 657 -18.23 -16.86 28.83
C ALA A 657 -17.97 -18.21 28.15
N VAL A 658 -19.02 -18.97 27.87
CA VAL A 658 -18.96 -20.22 27.09
C VAL A 658 -19.80 -20.07 25.83
N ILE A 659 -19.19 -20.31 24.67
CA ILE A 659 -19.79 -20.18 23.36
C ILE A 659 -19.87 -21.57 22.71
N GLU A 660 -21.05 -21.95 22.25
CA GLU A 660 -21.34 -23.27 21.67
C GLU A 660 -22.07 -23.14 20.33
N ARG A 661 -22.14 -24.24 19.56
CA ARG A 661 -23.04 -24.33 18.40
C ARG A 661 -24.51 -24.15 18.80
N GLY A 662 -25.29 -23.56 17.91
CA GLY A 662 -26.75 -23.54 18.01
C GLY A 662 -27.32 -24.97 17.93
N ALA A 663 -28.56 -25.16 18.37
CA ALA A 663 -29.17 -26.49 18.39
C ALA A 663 -29.47 -27.03 16.97
N THR A 664 -29.75 -26.13 16.03
CA THR A 664 -30.14 -26.45 14.66
C THR A 664 -29.33 -25.63 13.66
N VAL A 665 -29.12 -26.20 12.46
CA VAL A 665 -28.28 -25.64 11.40
C VAL A 665 -28.84 -24.34 10.80
N ASP A 666 -30.14 -24.11 10.94
CA ASP A 666 -30.88 -22.98 10.38
C ASP A 666 -31.50 -22.05 11.44
N GLY A 667 -31.35 -22.40 12.73
CA GLY A 667 -31.95 -21.66 13.85
C GLY A 667 -33.45 -21.91 14.03
N ALA A 668 -34.07 -22.78 13.23
CA ALA A 668 -35.46 -23.18 13.39
C ALA A 668 -35.60 -24.17 14.56
N PRO A 669 -36.82 -24.39 15.09
CA PRO A 669 -37.05 -25.47 16.06
C PRO A 669 -36.61 -26.84 15.51
N PRO A 670 -36.14 -27.77 16.37
CA PRO A 670 -35.75 -29.11 15.93
C PRO A 670 -36.88 -29.82 15.16
N ALA A 671 -36.55 -30.33 13.98
CA ALA A 671 -37.44 -31.20 13.20
C ALA A 671 -37.70 -32.52 13.95
N ALA A 672 -38.86 -33.14 13.71
CA ALA A 672 -39.27 -34.34 14.42
C ALA A 672 -38.37 -35.56 14.14
N ASP A 673 -37.70 -35.57 12.99
CA ASP A 673 -36.72 -36.58 12.57
C ASP A 673 -35.27 -36.18 12.91
N GLY A 674 -35.06 -34.98 13.48
CA GLY A 674 -33.74 -34.45 13.82
C GLY A 674 -32.91 -33.99 12.63
N SER A 675 -33.47 -33.88 11.42
CA SER A 675 -32.70 -33.62 10.20
C SER A 675 -32.00 -32.25 10.14
N ASN A 676 -32.41 -31.30 10.99
CA ASN A 676 -31.84 -29.96 11.06
C ASN A 676 -30.98 -29.73 12.30
N LEU A 677 -30.66 -30.78 13.08
CA LEU A 677 -29.77 -30.65 14.24
C LEU A 677 -28.33 -30.37 13.81
N THR A 678 -27.59 -29.63 14.65
CA THR A 678 -26.15 -29.44 14.44
C THR A 678 -25.36 -30.65 14.95
N GLU A 679 -24.28 -30.98 14.25
CA GLU A 679 -23.42 -32.11 14.61
C GLU A 679 -22.45 -31.76 15.77
N PRO A 680 -22.14 -32.70 16.68
CA PRO A 680 -21.15 -32.48 17.73
C PRO A 680 -19.72 -32.34 17.20
N THR A 681 -19.45 -32.78 15.97
CA THR A 681 -18.14 -32.65 15.29
C THR A 681 -17.81 -31.22 14.87
N CYS A 682 -18.75 -30.27 14.90
CA CYS A 682 -18.47 -28.86 14.65
C CYS A 682 -17.38 -28.36 15.61
N ALA A 683 -16.30 -27.77 15.08
CA ALA A 683 -15.18 -27.28 15.90
C ALA A 683 -15.58 -26.10 16.79
N SER A 684 -14.84 -25.84 17.87
CA SER A 684 -15.08 -24.71 18.77
C SER A 684 -15.24 -23.37 18.02
N PRO A 685 -16.26 -22.54 18.31
CA PRO A 685 -16.46 -21.26 17.63
C PRO A 685 -15.27 -20.30 17.72
N GLU A 686 -14.88 -19.71 16.59
CA GLU A 686 -13.77 -18.77 16.45
C GLU A 686 -14.25 -17.46 15.85
N GLY A 687 -13.70 -16.33 16.29
CA GLY A 687 -14.14 -15.01 15.87
C GLY A 687 -13.86 -13.96 16.93
N ARG A 688 -14.88 -13.17 17.25
CA ARG A 688 -14.81 -12.08 18.23
C ARG A 688 -15.95 -12.17 19.22
N VAL A 689 -15.81 -11.45 20.32
CA VAL A 689 -16.88 -11.25 21.31
C VAL A 689 -17.11 -9.77 21.58
N GLN A 690 -18.37 -9.37 21.66
CA GLN A 690 -18.78 -8.04 22.11
C GLN A 690 -19.31 -8.13 23.54
N LEU A 691 -18.76 -7.31 24.43
CA LEU A 691 -19.29 -7.15 25.78
C LEU A 691 -20.53 -6.24 25.74
N TYR A 692 -21.53 -6.59 26.53
CA TYR A 692 -22.73 -5.78 26.75
C TYR A 692 -22.91 -5.50 28.25
N VAL A 693 -23.24 -4.25 28.58
CA VAL A 693 -23.65 -3.80 29.92
C VAL A 693 -25.05 -3.18 29.82
N ASP A 694 -25.98 -3.69 30.63
CA ASP A 694 -27.40 -3.28 30.63
C ASP A 694 -28.03 -3.25 29.23
N GLY A 695 -27.65 -4.23 28.41
CA GLY A 695 -28.12 -4.44 27.05
C GLY A 695 -27.59 -3.45 26.02
N LYS A 696 -26.51 -2.73 26.33
CA LYS A 696 -25.78 -1.86 25.40
C LYS A 696 -24.36 -2.39 25.17
N PRO A 697 -23.85 -2.36 23.92
CA PRO A 697 -22.48 -2.76 23.65
C PRO A 697 -21.49 -1.80 24.31
N VAL A 698 -20.39 -2.35 24.83
CA VAL A 698 -19.32 -1.62 25.51
C VAL A 698 -17.98 -1.95 24.88
N GLY A 699 -17.25 -0.92 24.48
CA GLY A 699 -15.97 -1.06 23.79
C GLY A 699 -16.10 -1.73 22.41
N ASP A 700 -14.96 -1.90 21.75
CA ASP A 700 -14.90 -2.62 20.48
C ASP A 700 -14.95 -4.15 20.69
N PRO A 701 -15.41 -4.93 19.69
CA PRO A 701 -15.34 -6.38 19.73
C PRO A 701 -13.91 -6.89 19.98
N VAL A 702 -13.77 -7.82 20.91
CA VAL A 702 -12.48 -8.42 21.28
C VAL A 702 -12.27 -9.72 20.51
N GLU A 703 -11.12 -9.86 19.86
CA GLU A 703 -10.70 -11.10 19.20
C GLU A 703 -10.54 -12.26 20.18
N LEU A 704 -11.00 -13.44 19.77
CA LEU A 704 -10.76 -14.71 20.45
C LEU A 704 -9.37 -15.24 20.07
N ARG A 705 -8.43 -15.11 20.99
CA ARG A 705 -7.04 -15.57 20.88
C ARG A 705 -6.87 -16.85 21.67
N PHE A 706 -6.56 -17.94 20.95
CA PHE A 706 -6.27 -19.25 21.53
C PHE A 706 -4.79 -19.43 21.90
N GLU A 707 -3.93 -18.52 21.44
CA GLU A 707 -2.50 -18.45 21.74
C GLU A 707 -2.11 -16.99 22.01
N ASP A 708 -0.92 -16.79 22.61
CA ASP A 708 -0.38 -15.45 22.85
C ASP A 708 -0.01 -14.78 21.50
N ALA A 709 -0.31 -13.49 21.36
CA ALA A 709 -0.05 -12.72 20.15
C ALA A 709 0.95 -11.59 20.41
N THR A 710 2.01 -11.49 19.60
CA THR A 710 2.99 -10.40 19.70
C THR A 710 2.67 -9.31 18.67
N LEU A 711 2.41 -8.10 19.15
CA LEU A 711 2.20 -6.91 18.32
C LEU A 711 3.53 -6.43 17.70
N PRO A 712 3.50 -5.64 16.60
CA PRO A 712 4.71 -5.14 15.94
C PRO A 712 5.65 -4.32 16.84
N ASP A 713 5.13 -3.74 17.92
CA ASP A 713 5.91 -2.99 18.92
C ASP A 713 6.55 -3.89 20.00
N GLY A 714 6.36 -5.21 19.92
CA GLY A 714 6.86 -6.20 20.87
C GLY A 714 5.93 -6.52 22.04
N THR A 715 4.75 -5.88 22.12
CA THR A 715 3.76 -6.16 23.17
C THR A 715 3.17 -7.55 23.01
N VAL A 716 3.17 -8.37 24.07
CA VAL A 716 2.55 -9.70 24.08
C VAL A 716 1.15 -9.62 24.67
N LEU A 717 0.14 -9.93 23.85
CA LEU A 717 -1.24 -10.10 24.27
C LEU A 717 -1.47 -11.58 24.63
N PRO A 718 -1.85 -11.91 25.87
CA PRO A 718 -2.09 -13.29 26.23
C PRO A 718 -3.33 -13.87 25.52
N ALA A 719 -3.35 -15.19 25.40
CA ALA A 719 -4.54 -15.95 25.03
C ALA A 719 -5.72 -15.60 25.96
N ASN A 720 -6.89 -15.39 25.38
CA ASN A 720 -8.13 -15.08 26.10
C ASN A 720 -9.27 -16.06 25.79
N ALA A 721 -8.99 -17.11 25.00
CA ALA A 721 -9.94 -18.14 24.63
C ALA A 721 -9.30 -19.54 24.70
N ALA A 722 -10.12 -20.55 25.02
CA ALA A 722 -9.71 -21.95 25.07
C ALA A 722 -10.74 -22.85 24.39
N ARG A 723 -10.27 -23.85 23.64
CA ARG A 723 -11.11 -24.88 23.03
C ARG A 723 -11.36 -25.99 24.04
N GLU A 724 -12.63 -26.35 24.22
CA GLU A 724 -13.05 -27.42 25.11
C GLU A 724 -14.03 -28.36 24.40
N GLY A 725 -14.13 -29.61 24.84
CA GLY A 725 -15.07 -30.60 24.32
C GLY A 725 -14.41 -31.69 23.48
N ASP A 726 -15.25 -32.55 22.90
CA ASP A 726 -14.89 -33.66 22.03
C ASP A 726 -16.02 -33.95 21.03
N ASP A 727 -15.80 -34.85 20.07
CA ASP A 727 -16.78 -35.19 19.03
C ASP A 727 -18.04 -35.90 19.56
N ALA A 728 -18.08 -36.29 20.84
CA ALA A 728 -19.25 -36.93 21.46
C ALA A 728 -20.13 -35.92 22.20
N ALA A 729 -19.53 -35.02 22.98
CA ALA A 729 -20.23 -33.99 23.75
C ALA A 729 -20.42 -32.68 22.96
N GLY A 730 -19.59 -32.47 21.93
CA GLY A 730 -19.50 -31.27 21.15
C GLY A 730 -18.43 -30.29 21.64
N HIS A 731 -17.84 -29.58 20.69
CA HIS A 731 -16.82 -28.56 20.97
C HIS A 731 -17.45 -27.21 21.33
N ARG A 732 -16.73 -26.45 22.16
CA ARG A 732 -17.10 -25.11 22.65
C ARG A 732 -15.88 -24.24 22.85
N THR A 733 -16.10 -22.94 22.96
CA THR A 733 -15.07 -21.94 23.26
C THR A 733 -15.34 -21.33 24.62
N ARG A 734 -14.42 -21.49 25.56
CA ARG A 734 -14.39 -20.71 26.80
C ARG A 734 -13.61 -19.43 26.55
N VAL A 735 -14.17 -18.31 26.98
CA VAL A 735 -13.56 -16.97 26.84
C VAL A 735 -13.32 -16.39 28.22
N SER A 736 -12.18 -15.75 28.42
CA SER A 736 -11.79 -15.06 29.64
C SER A 736 -11.31 -13.65 29.28
N LEU A 737 -12.09 -12.65 29.63
CA LEU A 737 -11.78 -11.24 29.41
C LEU A 737 -11.42 -10.58 30.74
N SER A 738 -10.48 -9.64 30.69
CA SER A 738 -10.14 -8.75 31.79
C SER A 738 -10.01 -7.33 31.26
N MET A 739 -10.70 -6.38 31.88
CA MET A 739 -10.67 -4.96 31.52
C MET A 739 -10.95 -4.09 32.74
N THR A 740 -10.59 -2.81 32.70
CA THR A 740 -10.89 -1.88 33.82
C THR A 740 -12.38 -1.53 33.85
N ALA A 741 -12.88 -1.12 35.03
CA ALA A 741 -14.26 -0.68 35.20
C ALA A 741 -14.61 0.45 34.22
N ALA A 742 -13.70 1.41 34.01
CA ALA A 742 -13.89 2.48 33.03
C ALA A 742 -14.00 1.95 31.59
N ALA A 743 -13.14 1.02 31.18
CA ALA A 743 -13.21 0.41 29.85
C ALA A 743 -14.50 -0.41 29.66
N ALA A 744 -15.00 -1.02 30.74
CA ALA A 744 -16.29 -1.69 30.78
C ALA A 744 -17.50 -0.73 30.91
N GLY A 745 -17.28 0.59 30.98
CA GLY A 745 -18.34 1.58 31.24
C GLY A 745 -19.06 1.36 32.57
N LEU A 746 -18.40 0.69 33.52
CA LEU A 746 -18.89 0.29 34.84
C LEU A 746 -18.22 1.07 35.98
N ASP A 747 -17.53 2.17 35.69
CA ASP A 747 -17.19 3.15 36.73
C ASP A 747 -18.46 3.86 37.24
N ALA A 748 -18.40 4.38 38.46
CA ALA A 748 -19.56 4.95 39.11
C ALA A 748 -20.16 6.14 38.35
N ALA A 749 -19.35 6.97 37.69
CA ALA A 749 -19.82 8.14 36.96
C ALA A 749 -20.60 7.72 35.70
N ALA A 750 -20.08 6.74 34.95
CA ALA A 750 -20.68 6.27 33.71
C ALA A 750 -21.87 5.32 33.91
N ALA A 751 -21.70 4.25 34.69
CA ALA A 751 -22.74 3.25 34.93
C ALA A 751 -23.77 3.69 35.97
N GLY A 752 -23.36 4.53 36.92
CA GLY A 752 -24.11 4.77 38.15
C GLY A 752 -23.82 3.70 39.19
N ALA A 753 -24.07 4.02 40.46
CA ALA A 753 -23.95 3.04 41.53
C ALA A 753 -25.18 2.12 41.55
N GLY A 754 -24.97 0.80 41.60
CA GLY A 754 -26.05 -0.18 41.61
C GLY A 754 -25.67 -1.52 40.97
N GLU A 755 -26.68 -2.36 40.75
CA GLU A 755 -26.53 -3.63 40.02
C GLU A 755 -26.59 -3.38 38.51
N HIS A 756 -25.63 -3.95 37.79
CA HIS A 756 -25.54 -3.90 36.33
C HIS A 756 -25.48 -5.32 35.75
N ARG A 757 -26.08 -5.51 34.57
CA ARG A 757 -26.10 -6.80 33.87
C ARG A 757 -24.99 -6.88 32.83
N VAL A 758 -24.09 -7.84 32.99
CA VAL A 758 -23.00 -8.11 32.05
C VAL A 758 -23.35 -9.32 31.18
N SER A 759 -23.30 -9.15 29.86
CA SER A 759 -23.58 -10.22 28.87
C SER A 759 -22.51 -10.22 27.78
N VAL A 760 -22.42 -11.32 27.02
CA VAL A 760 -21.49 -11.46 25.90
C VAL A 760 -22.26 -11.87 24.65
N ARG A 761 -21.83 -11.35 23.50
CA ARG A 761 -22.29 -11.79 22.17
C ARG A 761 -21.12 -12.31 21.36
N PHE A 762 -21.24 -13.49 20.77
CA PHE A 762 -20.30 -13.99 19.77
C PHE A 762 -20.55 -13.31 18.42
N LEU A 763 -19.47 -12.94 17.74
CA LEU A 763 -19.46 -12.40 16.39
C LEU A 763 -18.49 -13.23 15.51
N PRO A 764 -18.84 -13.52 14.26
CA PRO A 764 -17.94 -14.21 13.33
C PRO A 764 -16.67 -13.39 13.02
N PRO A 765 -15.60 -14.04 12.51
CA PRO A 765 -14.42 -13.35 11.98
C PRO A 765 -14.81 -12.28 10.95
N ASP A 766 -14.11 -11.14 10.98
CA ASP A 766 -14.38 -10.01 10.07
C ASP A 766 -13.63 -10.22 8.75
N ALA A 767 -13.76 -9.25 7.83
CA ALA A 767 -13.11 -9.35 6.52
C ALA A 767 -11.58 -9.46 6.62
N ALA A 768 -10.94 -8.81 7.60
CA ALA A 768 -9.49 -8.85 7.77
C ALA A 768 -9.04 -10.23 8.30
N GLN A 769 -9.73 -10.77 9.29
CA GLN A 769 -9.48 -12.12 9.81
C GLN A 769 -9.77 -13.20 8.76
N GLN A 770 -10.79 -13.01 7.92
CA GLN A 770 -11.11 -13.95 6.83
C GLN A 770 -10.06 -13.92 5.72
N ALA A 771 -9.50 -12.74 5.40
CA ALA A 771 -8.43 -12.60 4.40
C ALA A 771 -7.14 -13.33 4.82
N THR A 772 -6.89 -13.46 6.12
CA THR A 772 -5.76 -14.23 6.67
C THR A 772 -6.09 -15.70 6.95
N GLY A 773 -7.29 -16.17 6.55
CA GLY A 773 -7.65 -17.59 6.55
C GLY A 773 -8.67 -18.03 7.60
N ALA A 774 -9.11 -17.15 8.52
CA ALA A 774 -10.07 -17.53 9.56
C ALA A 774 -11.46 -17.85 8.96
N PRO A 775 -12.02 -19.05 9.15
CA PRO A 775 -13.33 -19.42 8.61
C PRO A 775 -14.50 -18.85 9.43
N ALA A 776 -15.48 -18.25 8.76
CA ALA A 776 -16.72 -17.80 9.39
C ALA A 776 -17.73 -18.94 9.55
N ASN A 777 -17.33 -20.00 10.27
CA ASN A 777 -18.11 -21.24 10.42
C ASN A 777 -19.45 -21.05 11.17
N TYR A 778 -19.55 -19.98 11.96
CA TYR A 778 -20.68 -19.71 12.84
C TYR A 778 -21.28 -18.33 12.56
N LEU A 779 -22.62 -18.22 12.65
CA LEU A 779 -23.31 -16.93 12.68
C LEU A 779 -23.17 -16.27 14.06
N ALA A 780 -23.38 -14.96 14.12
CA ALA A 780 -23.41 -14.21 15.37
C ALA A 780 -24.47 -14.78 16.33
N SER A 781 -24.16 -14.84 17.61
CA SER A 781 -25.14 -15.26 18.62
C SER A 781 -26.22 -14.18 18.82
N GLU A 782 -27.28 -14.54 19.54
CA GLU A 782 -28.34 -13.62 19.97
C GLU A 782 -27.76 -12.32 20.55
N GLU A 783 -28.37 -11.19 20.20
CA GLU A 783 -28.00 -9.88 20.73
C GLU A 783 -28.61 -9.65 22.13
N PRO A 784 -27.80 -9.41 23.17
CA PRO A 784 -28.26 -9.27 24.56
C PRO A 784 -29.01 -7.96 24.86
N SER A 785 -30.05 -7.59 24.12
CA SER A 785 -30.78 -6.32 24.28
C SER A 785 -32.24 -6.51 24.72
N GLY A 786 -32.80 -5.51 25.43
CA GLY A 786 -34.21 -5.51 25.83
C GLY A 786 -34.62 -6.75 26.66
N ASP A 787 -35.62 -7.49 26.18
CA ASP A 787 -36.15 -8.72 26.79
C ASP A 787 -35.41 -9.99 26.34
N SER A 788 -34.19 -9.87 25.80
CA SER A 788 -33.36 -10.99 25.37
C SER A 788 -33.19 -12.06 26.46
N LYS A 789 -33.07 -13.32 26.03
CA LYS A 789 -32.82 -14.46 26.91
C LYS A 789 -31.34 -14.87 26.95
N ALA A 790 -30.45 -14.06 26.37
CA ALA A 790 -29.02 -14.29 26.44
C ALA A 790 -28.55 -14.38 27.90
N PRO A 791 -27.63 -15.30 28.24
CA PRO A 791 -27.10 -15.39 29.60
C PRO A 791 -26.41 -14.09 30.03
N TRP A 792 -26.57 -13.74 31.30
CA TRP A 792 -25.98 -12.55 31.89
C TRP A 792 -25.57 -12.79 33.34
N ALA A 793 -24.63 -11.99 33.85
CA ALA A 793 -24.16 -12.00 35.23
C ALA A 793 -24.33 -10.62 35.89
N PRO A 794 -24.77 -10.54 37.17
CA PRO A 794 -24.86 -9.28 37.91
C PRO A 794 -23.49 -8.81 38.40
N VAL A 795 -23.24 -7.50 38.34
CA VAL A 795 -22.07 -6.84 38.92
C VAL A 795 -22.51 -5.60 39.70
N GLN A 796 -21.96 -5.41 40.91
CA GLN A 796 -22.31 -4.28 41.78
C GLN A 796 -21.29 -3.15 41.67
N VAL A 797 -21.71 -1.94 41.28
CA VAL A 797 -20.88 -0.74 41.22
C VAL A 797 -21.10 0.10 42.49
N ALA A 798 -20.03 0.38 43.23
CA ALA A 798 -20.09 1.22 44.42
C ALA A 798 -20.20 2.71 44.05
N PRO A 799 -20.84 3.56 44.88
CA PRO A 799 -20.77 5.00 44.72
C PRO A 799 -19.33 5.51 44.86
N ASP A 800 -19.00 6.54 44.10
CA ASP A 800 -17.69 7.18 44.15
C ASP A 800 -17.73 8.35 45.16
N PRO A 801 -16.91 8.29 46.24
CA PRO A 801 -16.80 9.37 47.20
C PRO A 801 -16.30 10.68 46.60
N ALA A 802 -15.66 10.70 45.42
CA ALA A 802 -15.18 11.90 44.73
C ALA A 802 -16.30 12.70 44.03
N ILE A 803 -17.43 12.06 43.73
CA ILE A 803 -18.56 12.71 43.04
C ILE A 803 -19.49 13.34 44.07
N ALA A 804 -19.51 14.68 44.12
CA ALA A 804 -20.45 15.40 44.96
C ALA A 804 -21.91 15.08 44.57
N PRO A 805 -22.81 14.84 45.53
CA PRO A 805 -24.23 14.75 45.23
C PRO A 805 -24.72 16.09 44.68
N VAL A 806 -25.79 16.06 43.89
CA VAL A 806 -26.51 17.27 43.46
C VAL A 806 -27.91 17.22 44.08
N PRO A 807 -28.04 17.64 45.35
CA PRO A 807 -29.31 17.60 46.04
C PRO A 807 -30.30 18.58 45.40
N LYS A 808 -31.53 18.11 45.20
CA LYS A 808 -32.65 18.93 44.80
C LYS A 808 -33.85 18.57 45.63
N LEU A 809 -34.45 19.58 46.24
CA LEU A 809 -35.68 19.47 47.00
C LEU A 809 -36.86 20.01 46.18
N ALA A 810 -37.92 19.22 46.06
CA ALA A 810 -39.17 19.64 45.47
C ALA A 810 -40.29 19.47 46.49
N LYS A 811 -41.18 20.46 46.60
CA LYS A 811 -42.31 20.41 47.54
C LYS A 811 -43.61 20.70 46.82
N ARG A 812 -44.63 19.90 47.10
CA ARG A 812 -46.00 20.05 46.58
C ARG A 812 -46.98 20.09 47.75
N ALA A 813 -48.03 20.88 47.58
CA ALA A 813 -49.11 21.02 48.54
C ALA A 813 -50.45 20.77 47.85
N GLU A 814 -51.27 19.89 48.41
CA GLU A 814 -52.58 19.52 47.87
C GLU A 814 -53.65 19.76 48.93
N ASN A 815 -54.61 20.64 48.65
CA ASN A 815 -55.76 20.83 49.53
C ASN A 815 -56.75 19.67 49.33
N LEU A 816 -56.82 18.79 50.32
CA LEU A 816 -57.64 17.57 50.30
C LEU A 816 -59.13 17.85 50.56
N THR A 817 -59.46 18.98 51.19
CA THR A 817 -60.84 19.36 51.55
C THR A 817 -61.45 20.39 50.60
N HIS A 818 -60.63 21.27 50.03
CA HIS A 818 -61.04 22.21 48.98
C HIS A 818 -60.06 22.19 47.79
N PRO A 819 -60.09 21.14 46.96
CA PRO A 819 -59.27 21.06 45.75
C PRO A 819 -59.52 22.26 44.82
N ASN A 820 -58.46 22.92 44.37
CA ASN A 820 -58.48 24.08 43.46
C ASN A 820 -59.16 25.37 44.00
N GLY A 821 -59.59 25.39 45.26
CA GLY A 821 -60.12 26.58 45.93
C GLY A 821 -59.06 27.31 46.77
N PRO A 822 -59.31 28.56 47.21
CA PRO A 822 -58.43 29.23 48.17
C PRO A 822 -58.43 28.45 49.50
N THR A 823 -57.27 28.41 50.16
CA THR A 823 -57.09 27.78 51.47
C THR A 823 -57.97 28.46 52.54
N GLN A 824 -58.71 27.67 53.31
CA GLN A 824 -59.63 28.11 54.36
C GLN A 824 -59.29 27.49 55.73
N PRO A 825 -59.71 28.12 56.85
CA PRO A 825 -59.65 27.50 58.16
C PRO A 825 -60.37 26.14 58.19
N GLY A 826 -59.72 25.14 58.79
CA GLY A 826 -60.20 23.75 58.80
C GLY A 826 -59.73 22.90 57.61
N ASP A 827 -59.06 23.48 56.61
CA ASP A 827 -58.59 22.71 55.46
C ASP A 827 -57.51 21.71 55.79
N ARG A 828 -57.60 20.51 55.20
CA ARG A 828 -56.55 19.50 55.28
C ARG A 828 -55.67 19.60 54.05
N ILE A 829 -54.40 19.90 54.25
CA ILE A 829 -53.42 20.05 53.18
C ILE A 829 -52.40 18.93 53.30
N ARG A 830 -52.23 18.13 52.24
CA ARG A 830 -51.13 17.18 52.13
C ARG A 830 -49.91 17.89 51.55
N TYR A 831 -48.79 17.74 52.22
CA TYR A 831 -47.49 18.13 51.73
C TYR A 831 -46.71 16.89 51.32
N THR A 832 -46.05 16.97 50.17
CA THR A 832 -45.11 15.96 49.69
C THR A 832 -43.79 16.67 49.39
N ILE A 833 -42.73 16.25 50.08
CA ILE A 833 -41.37 16.75 49.90
C ILE A 833 -40.54 15.63 49.29
N GLU A 834 -40.01 15.86 48.11
CA GLU A 834 -39.11 14.96 47.39
C GLU A 834 -37.68 15.49 47.49
N ALA A 835 -36.81 14.71 48.12
CA ALA A 835 -35.37 14.94 48.23
C ALA A 835 -34.67 14.04 47.21
N SER A 836 -34.13 14.62 46.14
CA SER A 836 -33.52 13.91 45.01
C SER A 836 -32.04 14.22 44.87
N ASN A 837 -31.26 13.26 44.35
CA ASN A 837 -29.85 13.46 44.04
C ASN A 837 -29.63 13.28 42.53
N GLY A 838 -29.26 14.36 41.83
CA GLY A 838 -29.11 14.37 40.37
C GLY A 838 -27.77 13.80 39.85
N ALA A 839 -26.74 13.67 40.68
CA ALA A 839 -25.40 13.28 40.23
C ALA A 839 -25.25 11.76 40.20
N LYS A 840 -25.22 11.17 39.00
CA LYS A 840 -24.99 9.74 38.79
C LYS A 840 -23.64 9.32 39.41
N GLY A 841 -23.59 8.16 40.05
CA GLY A 841 -22.38 7.66 40.74
C GLY A 841 -22.16 8.23 42.13
N SER A 842 -22.80 9.33 42.50
CA SER A 842 -22.72 9.89 43.86
C SER A 842 -23.67 9.21 44.84
N LEU A 843 -23.45 9.47 46.12
CA LEU A 843 -24.37 9.15 47.21
C LEU A 843 -24.59 10.39 48.08
N TRP A 844 -25.85 10.78 48.27
CA TRP A 844 -26.23 11.80 49.23
C TRP A 844 -26.56 11.10 50.55
N THR A 845 -25.63 11.11 51.49
CA THR A 845 -25.72 10.37 52.74
C THR A 845 -26.36 11.20 53.85
N ASP A 846 -26.90 10.51 54.86
CA ASP A 846 -27.35 11.14 56.11
C ASP A 846 -28.41 12.24 55.90
N VAL A 847 -29.29 12.05 54.90
CA VAL A 847 -30.20 13.12 54.48
C VAL A 847 -31.28 13.36 55.52
N VAL A 848 -31.48 14.62 55.90
CA VAL A 848 -32.57 15.05 56.79
C VAL A 848 -33.39 16.13 56.10
N VAL A 849 -34.70 15.90 55.98
CA VAL A 849 -35.65 16.88 55.48
C VAL A 849 -36.22 17.66 56.66
N THR A 850 -36.14 18.98 56.60
CA THR A 850 -36.69 19.88 57.62
C THR A 850 -37.74 20.82 57.03
N ASP A 851 -38.84 21.02 57.73
CA ASP A 851 -39.92 21.89 57.28
C ASP A 851 -40.44 22.79 58.42
N PRO A 852 -40.09 24.10 58.41
CA PRO A 852 -40.66 25.10 59.32
C PRO A 852 -42.14 25.37 58.99
N LEU A 853 -43.01 24.60 59.61
CA LEU A 853 -44.45 24.65 59.36
C LEU A 853 -45.00 26.04 59.75
N PRO A 854 -45.76 26.70 58.85
CA PRO A 854 -46.54 27.87 59.18
C PRO A 854 -47.29 27.77 60.51
N ALA A 855 -47.32 28.87 61.28
CA ALA A 855 -48.00 28.91 62.58
C ALA A 855 -49.51 28.59 62.45
N CYS A 856 -50.11 28.93 61.30
CA CYS A 856 -51.50 28.64 60.97
C CYS A 856 -51.79 27.16 60.67
N LEU A 857 -50.77 26.29 60.61
CA LEU A 857 -50.93 24.86 60.36
C LEU A 857 -50.77 24.05 61.66
N ALA A 858 -51.56 22.99 61.76
CA ALA A 858 -51.43 21.96 62.78
C ALA A 858 -51.12 20.62 62.08
N LEU A 859 -49.93 20.07 62.32
CA LEU A 859 -49.51 18.78 61.78
C LEU A 859 -50.38 17.63 62.34
N ASP A 860 -50.89 16.76 61.47
CA ASP A 860 -51.35 15.44 61.88
C ASP A 860 -50.13 14.51 62.01
N GLU A 861 -49.66 14.33 63.23
CA GLU A 861 -48.47 13.53 63.54
C GLU A 861 -48.56 12.07 63.06
N ARG A 862 -49.77 11.52 62.86
CA ARG A 862 -49.96 10.15 62.36
C ARG A 862 -49.83 10.03 60.84
N SER A 863 -49.79 11.16 60.14
CA SER A 863 -49.76 11.21 58.68
C SER A 863 -48.36 11.23 58.08
N VAL A 864 -47.31 11.43 58.90
CA VAL A 864 -45.92 11.54 58.43
C VAL A 864 -45.42 10.19 57.92
N ARG A 865 -45.00 10.13 56.65
CA ARG A 865 -44.56 8.93 55.95
C ARG A 865 -43.28 9.17 55.14
N LEU A 866 -42.48 8.13 54.98
CA LEU A 866 -41.25 8.11 54.18
C LEU A 866 -41.30 7.00 53.14
N ASP A 867 -40.88 7.31 51.92
CA ASP A 867 -40.55 6.36 50.87
C ASP A 867 -39.09 6.57 50.43
N ASN A 868 -38.22 5.58 50.68
CA ASN A 868 -36.84 5.52 50.23
C ASN A 868 -36.42 4.04 50.06
N PRO A 869 -36.49 3.48 48.84
CA PRO A 869 -36.13 2.10 48.55
C PRO A 869 -34.70 1.71 48.96
N ARG A 870 -33.73 2.64 48.85
CA ARG A 870 -32.33 2.37 49.21
C ARG A 870 -32.12 2.22 50.72
N ALA A 871 -32.92 2.93 51.52
CA ALA A 871 -32.95 2.75 52.97
C ALA A 871 -33.82 1.55 53.40
N GLY A 872 -34.36 0.77 52.45
CA GLY A 872 -35.28 -0.34 52.73
C GLY A 872 -36.63 0.12 53.27
N VAL A 873 -37.04 1.37 53.00
CA VAL A 873 -38.28 1.96 53.49
C VAL A 873 -39.22 2.19 52.31
N ALA A 874 -40.36 1.50 52.27
CA ALA A 874 -41.37 1.69 51.23
C ALA A 874 -42.67 2.19 51.86
N ASP A 875 -43.07 3.43 51.55
CA ASP A 875 -44.26 4.14 52.09
C ASP A 875 -44.56 3.85 53.58
N ARG A 876 -43.57 4.06 54.46
CA ARG A 876 -43.65 3.72 55.88
C ARG A 876 -44.05 4.93 56.72
N ALA A 877 -45.02 4.75 57.62
CA ALA A 877 -45.34 5.75 58.64
C ALA A 877 -44.19 5.93 59.66
N LEU A 878 -43.84 7.19 59.97
CA LEU A 878 -42.76 7.55 60.87
C LEU A 878 -43.23 7.65 62.32
N SER A 879 -42.38 7.27 63.28
CA SER A 879 -42.67 7.44 64.72
C SER A 879 -42.07 8.72 65.30
N LYS A 880 -42.86 9.48 66.08
CA LYS A 880 -42.39 10.73 66.70
C LYS A 880 -41.34 10.49 67.78
N ALA A 881 -40.31 11.33 67.81
CA ALA A 881 -39.26 11.40 68.83
C ALA A 881 -39.06 12.84 69.35
N PRO A 882 -38.51 13.04 70.57
CA PRO A 882 -38.19 14.37 71.10
C PRO A 882 -37.19 15.15 70.23
N SER A 883 -36.24 14.45 69.62
CA SER A 883 -35.26 14.94 68.65
C SER A 883 -34.86 13.79 67.72
N VAL A 884 -34.25 14.10 66.58
CA VAL A 884 -33.75 13.12 65.61
C VAL A 884 -32.35 13.50 65.15
N ALA A 885 -31.46 12.52 65.02
CA ALA A 885 -30.18 12.62 64.32
C ALA A 885 -30.30 12.04 62.90
N ALA A 886 -29.32 12.27 62.03
CA ALA A 886 -29.38 11.83 60.63
C ALA A 886 -29.54 10.30 60.47
N GLY A 887 -29.02 9.50 61.40
CA GLY A 887 -29.18 8.04 61.42
C GLY A 887 -30.54 7.53 61.93
N ASP A 888 -31.43 8.38 62.45
CA ASP A 888 -32.75 7.98 62.99
C ASP A 888 -33.82 7.73 61.90
N VAL A 889 -33.44 7.10 60.78
CA VAL A 889 -34.35 6.81 59.66
C VAL A 889 -35.55 5.99 60.15
N GLY A 890 -36.76 6.46 59.82
CA GLY A 890 -38.01 5.88 60.35
C GLY A 890 -38.63 6.66 61.52
N ARG A 891 -38.00 7.75 61.99
CA ARG A 891 -38.53 8.67 63.01
C ARG A 891 -38.71 10.09 62.48
N PHE A 892 -39.46 10.91 63.21
CA PHE A 892 -39.50 12.36 63.00
C PHE A 892 -39.54 13.10 64.33
N SER A 893 -39.11 14.37 64.36
CA SER A 893 -39.33 15.26 65.49
C SER A 893 -40.11 16.50 65.05
N LEU A 894 -40.77 17.14 66.02
CA LEU A 894 -41.45 18.42 65.82
C LEU A 894 -41.01 19.36 66.94
N SER A 895 -40.32 20.45 66.60
CA SER A 895 -39.81 21.40 67.58
C SER A 895 -40.94 22.22 68.21
N ALA A 896 -40.68 22.82 69.38
CA ALA A 896 -41.49 23.94 69.84
C ALA A 896 -41.29 25.14 68.89
N PRO A 897 -42.27 26.06 68.77
CA PRO A 897 -42.11 27.29 67.98
C PRO A 897 -40.94 28.15 68.48
N GLY A 898 -40.02 28.53 67.58
CA GLY A 898 -38.91 29.45 67.88
C GLY A 898 -39.30 30.93 67.85
N ALA A 899 -38.33 31.85 67.84
CA ALA A 899 -38.57 33.30 67.81
C ALA A 899 -39.41 33.79 66.61
N GLY A 900 -39.45 33.00 65.52
CA GLY A 900 -40.30 33.24 64.34
C GLY A 900 -41.67 32.54 64.35
N GLY A 901 -42.10 31.95 65.47
CA GLY A 901 -43.45 31.40 65.65
C GLY A 901 -43.77 30.07 64.94
N ARG A 902 -42.82 29.48 64.21
CA ARG A 902 -43.01 28.24 63.42
C ARG A 902 -42.39 27.01 64.08
N PRO A 903 -43.14 25.91 64.33
CA PRO A 903 -42.56 24.62 64.70
C PRO A 903 -41.88 23.98 63.49
N VAL A 904 -40.74 23.32 63.69
CA VAL A 904 -39.97 22.68 62.62
C VAL A 904 -40.16 21.17 62.68
N LEU A 905 -40.71 20.59 61.61
CA LEU A 905 -40.72 19.15 61.37
C LEU A 905 -39.34 18.73 60.88
N ALA A 906 -38.72 17.71 61.47
CA ALA A 906 -37.48 17.13 60.98
C ALA A 906 -37.64 15.61 60.78
N ALA A 907 -37.29 15.11 59.60
CA ALA A 907 -37.40 13.70 59.22
C ALA A 907 -36.11 13.24 58.53
N PRO A 908 -35.30 12.37 59.17
CA PRO A 908 -34.19 11.70 58.51
C PRO A 908 -34.71 10.72 57.47
N VAL A 909 -34.28 10.91 56.23
CA VAL A 909 -34.73 10.11 55.07
C VAL A 909 -33.68 9.09 54.62
N GLY A 910 -32.48 9.15 55.20
CA GLY A 910 -31.37 8.23 54.91
C GLY A 910 -30.67 8.53 53.60
N ASP A 911 -29.91 7.58 53.08
CA ASP A 911 -29.09 7.81 51.89
C ASP A 911 -29.91 7.83 50.59
N VAL A 912 -29.58 8.76 49.68
CA VAL A 912 -30.21 8.93 48.37
C VAL A 912 -29.16 8.78 47.26
N ALA A 913 -29.28 7.72 46.47
CA ALA A 913 -28.40 7.44 45.33
C ALA A 913 -28.48 8.52 44.25
N GLY A 914 -27.41 8.72 43.50
CA GLY A 914 -27.47 9.42 42.22
C GLY A 914 -28.58 8.88 41.30
N GLY A 915 -29.42 9.76 40.78
CA GLY A 915 -30.58 9.42 39.95
C GLY A 915 -31.81 8.95 40.71
N SER A 916 -31.79 8.94 42.05
CA SER A 916 -32.91 8.50 42.90
C SER A 916 -33.47 9.64 43.77
N SER A 917 -34.63 9.41 44.38
CA SER A 917 -35.23 10.32 45.35
C SER A 917 -35.82 9.59 46.56
N ALA A 918 -35.89 10.31 47.68
CA ALA A 918 -36.63 9.94 48.87
C ALA A 918 -37.79 10.92 49.08
N THR A 919 -38.96 10.42 49.46
CA THR A 919 -40.17 11.24 49.59
C THR A 919 -40.70 11.21 51.02
N VAL A 920 -40.88 12.39 51.61
CA VAL A 920 -41.59 12.58 52.89
C VAL A 920 -42.97 13.17 52.59
N SER A 921 -44.04 12.52 53.07
CA SER A 921 -45.40 13.06 52.98
C SER A 921 -46.03 13.22 54.34
N PHE A 922 -46.83 14.27 54.53
CA PHE A 922 -47.58 14.52 55.76
C PHE A 922 -48.77 15.43 55.50
N GLU A 923 -49.71 15.47 56.43
CA GLU A 923 -50.94 16.25 56.34
C GLU A 923 -51.00 17.28 57.48
N CYS A 924 -51.41 18.49 57.15
CA CYS A 924 -51.65 19.58 58.11
C CYS A 924 -53.10 20.04 58.03
N THR A 925 -53.67 20.49 59.15
CA THR A 925 -54.96 21.19 59.19
C THR A 925 -54.74 22.68 59.41
N VAL A 926 -55.43 23.54 58.64
CA VAL A 926 -55.42 25.00 58.86
C VAL A 926 -56.21 25.32 60.13
N ARG A 927 -55.63 26.06 61.07
CA ARG A 927 -56.25 26.38 62.36
C ARG A 927 -57.50 27.28 62.19
N GLY A 928 -58.49 27.06 63.05
CA GLY A 928 -59.78 27.78 63.03
C GLY A 928 -59.77 29.20 63.61
N GLU A 929 -58.88 29.48 64.57
CA GLU A 929 -58.81 30.75 65.30
C GLU A 929 -57.58 31.55 64.86
N LEU A 930 -57.59 32.05 63.62
CA LEU A 930 -56.53 32.93 63.10
C LEU A 930 -56.97 34.39 63.19
N ASP A 931 -56.10 35.26 63.71
CA ASP A 931 -56.29 36.71 63.60
C ASP A 931 -55.89 37.15 62.19
N PHE A 932 -56.89 37.31 61.31
CA PHE A 932 -56.67 37.74 59.92
C PHE A 932 -56.13 39.17 59.78
N ALA A 933 -56.08 39.95 60.87
CA ALA A 933 -55.44 41.27 60.87
C ALA A 933 -53.91 41.18 61.11
N ASP A 934 -53.39 40.05 61.57
CA ASP A 934 -51.96 39.78 61.74
C ASP A 934 -51.40 39.01 60.53
N PRO A 935 -50.62 39.65 59.64
CA PRO A 935 -50.03 38.98 58.48
C PRO A 935 -49.14 37.78 58.86
N ALA A 936 -48.55 37.78 60.06
CA ALA A 936 -47.72 36.67 60.54
C ALA A 936 -48.56 35.46 60.99
N ALA A 937 -49.81 35.68 61.40
CA ALA A 937 -50.73 34.61 61.81
C ALA A 937 -51.35 33.86 60.61
N VAL A 938 -51.33 34.45 59.41
CA VAL A 938 -51.91 33.86 58.17
C VAL A 938 -50.87 33.57 57.07
N ASP A 939 -49.58 33.67 57.39
CA ASP A 939 -48.49 33.36 56.47
C ASP A 939 -48.44 31.86 56.15
N LEU A 940 -48.86 31.48 54.95
CA LEU A 940 -48.86 30.09 54.43
C LEU A 940 -47.58 29.73 53.66
N GLY A 941 -46.58 30.62 53.61
CA GLY A 941 -45.32 30.38 52.93
C GLY A 941 -44.56 29.23 53.58
N ASN A 942 -44.71 28.01 53.05
CA ASN A 942 -44.15 26.79 53.62
C ASN A 942 -42.98 26.26 52.79
N VAL A 943 -41.75 26.60 53.16
CA VAL A 943 -40.53 26.21 52.44
C VAL A 943 -39.79 25.16 53.26
N ALA A 944 -39.60 23.97 52.68
CA ALA A 944 -38.76 22.94 53.28
C ALA A 944 -37.30 23.15 52.88
N SER A 945 -36.39 22.61 53.68
CA SER A 945 -34.97 22.52 53.41
C SER A 945 -34.49 21.08 53.68
N SER A 946 -33.29 20.77 53.21
CA SER A 946 -32.65 19.48 53.44
C SER A 946 -31.18 19.66 53.75
N THR A 947 -30.64 18.79 54.60
CA THR A 947 -29.21 18.63 54.85
C THR A 947 -28.78 17.22 54.47
N GLY A 948 -27.49 17.02 54.27
CA GLY A 948 -26.88 15.71 54.04
C GLY A 948 -25.47 15.89 53.50
N THR A 949 -24.78 14.79 53.29
CA THR A 949 -23.33 14.76 53.01
C THR A 949 -23.02 13.71 51.94
N ARG A 950 -21.75 13.34 51.74
CA ARG A 950 -21.34 12.25 50.85
C ARG A 950 -20.46 11.24 51.61
N PRO A 951 -20.14 10.06 51.05
CA PRO A 951 -19.27 9.07 51.68
C PRO A 951 -17.91 9.65 52.08
N ASN A 952 -17.30 9.11 53.13
CA ASN A 952 -15.97 9.52 53.59
C ASN A 952 -14.89 9.00 52.62
N PRO A 953 -13.92 9.84 52.18
CA PRO A 953 -12.73 9.36 51.48
C PRO A 953 -11.77 8.57 52.36
N ASP A 954 -10.84 7.86 51.72
CA ASP A 954 -9.70 7.19 52.35
C ASP A 954 -8.55 8.18 52.67
N ASP A 955 -7.57 7.72 53.45
CA ASP A 955 -6.40 8.53 53.82
C ASP A 955 -5.46 8.82 52.63
N PRO A 956 -4.97 10.06 52.46
CA PRO A 956 -4.09 10.44 51.35
C PRO A 956 -2.63 9.97 51.54
N ASP A 957 -1.89 9.79 50.44
CA ASP A 957 -0.41 9.69 50.46
C ASP A 957 0.16 11.03 49.98
N VAL A 958 0.36 11.95 50.93
CA VAL A 958 0.74 13.33 50.64
C VAL A 958 2.23 13.44 50.36
N ARG A 959 2.60 14.03 49.22
CA ARG A 959 3.99 14.26 48.84
C ARG A 959 4.22 15.70 48.42
N VAL A 960 5.34 16.26 48.87
CA VAL A 960 5.76 17.62 48.51
C VAL A 960 7.17 17.58 47.92
N SER A 961 7.33 18.21 46.76
CA SER A 961 8.63 18.47 46.16
C SER A 961 8.83 19.97 45.95
N LYS A 962 10.09 20.38 45.90
CA LYS A 962 10.45 21.78 45.68
C LYS A 962 11.70 21.87 44.85
N SER A 963 11.70 22.82 43.93
CA SER A 963 12.86 23.16 43.11
C SER A 963 13.04 24.67 43.05
N VAL A 964 14.29 25.08 42.80
CA VAL A 964 14.64 26.48 42.61
C VAL A 964 15.49 26.62 41.35
N GLU A 965 15.13 27.59 40.53
CA GLU A 965 15.89 27.98 39.34
C GLU A 965 16.40 29.41 39.52
N ASN A 966 17.67 29.66 39.22
CA ASN A 966 18.20 31.02 39.14
C ASN A 966 17.94 31.58 37.73
N LEU A 967 16.97 32.48 37.63
CA LEU A 967 16.56 33.13 36.38
C LEU A 967 17.61 34.14 35.87
N THR A 968 18.38 34.73 36.78
CA THR A 968 19.44 35.70 36.42
C THR A 968 20.71 34.99 35.95
N ALA A 969 21.05 33.84 36.56
CA ALA A 969 22.22 33.03 36.24
C ALA A 969 21.88 31.52 36.21
N PRO A 970 21.21 31.04 35.14
CA PRO A 970 20.80 29.63 35.04
C PRO A 970 21.97 28.66 35.14
N GLY A 971 21.85 27.63 35.99
CA GLY A 971 22.86 26.58 36.19
C GLY A 971 24.08 26.98 37.03
N ALA A 972 24.12 28.20 37.56
CA ALA A 972 25.19 28.63 38.46
C ALA A 972 25.17 27.81 39.78
N LYS A 973 26.35 27.38 40.24
CA LYS A 973 26.51 26.61 41.49
C LYS A 973 26.48 27.47 42.76
N VAL A 974 26.39 28.79 42.60
CA VAL A 974 26.42 29.77 43.69
C VAL A 974 25.48 30.91 43.31
N THR A 975 24.69 31.36 44.28
CA THR A 975 23.74 32.46 44.10
C THR A 975 24.38 33.77 44.53
N HIS A 976 24.19 34.84 43.74
CA HIS A 976 24.71 36.17 44.01
C HIS A 976 23.64 37.10 44.55
N LEU A 977 24.08 38.16 45.24
CA LEU A 977 23.22 39.25 45.65
C LEU A 977 22.52 39.87 44.44
N GLY A 978 21.20 40.00 44.50
CA GLY A 978 20.35 40.53 43.44
C GLY A 978 19.86 39.50 42.42
N ASP A 979 20.26 38.22 42.54
CA ASP A 979 19.77 37.16 41.66
C ASP A 979 18.25 36.97 41.81
N ARG A 980 17.59 36.65 40.69
CA ARG A 980 16.19 36.25 40.65
C ARG A 980 16.07 34.75 40.71
N LEU A 981 15.37 34.25 41.72
CA LEU A 981 15.09 32.84 41.91
C LEU A 981 13.63 32.57 41.60
N ARG A 982 13.33 31.51 40.87
CA ARG A 982 11.98 30.96 40.73
C ARG A 982 11.89 29.70 41.59
N TYR A 983 10.99 29.71 42.55
CA TYR A 983 10.63 28.54 43.33
C TYR A 983 9.42 27.86 42.69
N THR A 984 9.47 26.54 42.62
CA THR A 984 8.35 25.70 42.19
C THR A 984 8.14 24.63 43.25
N ILE A 985 6.97 24.61 43.87
CA ILE A 985 6.55 23.63 44.87
C ILE A 985 5.44 22.79 44.25
N GLU A 986 5.59 21.48 44.29
CA GLU A 986 4.55 20.55 43.87
C GLU A 986 4.04 19.79 45.09
N LEU A 987 2.73 19.89 45.33
CA LEU A 987 1.98 19.09 46.30
C LEU A 987 1.16 18.05 45.51
N SER A 988 1.30 16.77 45.83
CA SER A 988 0.52 15.70 45.22
C SER A 988 -0.07 14.75 46.26
N ASN A 989 -1.24 14.17 45.95
CA ASN A 989 -1.76 13.02 46.67
C ASN A 989 -1.52 11.78 45.80
N ALA A 990 -0.52 10.96 46.16
CA ALA A 990 -0.14 9.75 45.43
C ALA A 990 -0.94 8.50 45.88
N GLY A 991 -1.97 8.69 46.72
CA GLY A 991 -2.79 7.61 47.25
C GLY A 991 -3.82 7.09 46.23
N ALA A 992 -4.63 6.12 46.66
CA ALA A 992 -5.73 5.58 45.85
C ALA A 992 -6.72 6.68 45.42
N ALA A 993 -7.39 6.53 44.28
CA ALA A 993 -8.30 7.55 43.75
C ALA A 993 -9.43 7.98 44.71
N GLY A 994 -9.83 7.10 45.64
CA GLY A 994 -10.81 7.37 46.70
C GLY A 994 -10.27 8.13 47.92
N SER A 995 -8.96 8.42 47.98
CA SER A 995 -8.35 9.18 49.07
C SER A 995 -8.42 10.68 48.86
N CYS A 996 -8.38 11.46 49.94
CA CYS A 996 -8.44 12.92 49.86
C CYS A 996 -7.66 13.59 50.98
N LEU A 997 -6.79 14.54 50.63
CA LEU A 997 -6.33 15.56 51.57
C LEU A 997 -7.34 16.71 51.55
N MET A 998 -8.14 16.83 52.60
CA MET A 998 -9.25 17.79 52.64
C MET A 998 -8.74 19.19 52.98
N GLY A 999 -9.25 20.22 52.29
CA GLY A 999 -8.87 21.61 52.52
C GLY A 999 -7.37 21.88 52.40
N ALA A 1000 -6.71 21.26 51.42
CA ALA A 1000 -5.27 21.31 51.27
C ALA A 1000 -4.75 22.75 51.11
N ALA A 1001 -3.59 23.02 51.69
CA ALA A 1001 -2.87 24.28 51.57
C ALA A 1001 -1.36 24.05 51.49
N VAL A 1002 -0.66 24.92 50.76
CA VAL A 1002 0.80 24.92 50.67
C VAL A 1002 1.33 26.14 51.41
N SER A 1003 2.37 25.95 52.22
CA SER A 1003 3.09 27.04 52.88
C SER A 1003 4.60 26.94 52.70
N ASP A 1004 5.28 28.08 52.54
CA ASP A 1004 6.72 28.17 52.33
C ASP A 1004 7.33 29.30 53.17
N PRO A 1005 7.97 28.97 54.32
CA PRO A 1005 8.72 29.93 55.13
C PRO A 1005 10.04 30.32 54.46
N LEU A 1006 10.11 31.56 53.95
CA LEU A 1006 11.27 32.04 53.20
C LEU A 1006 12.46 32.43 54.11
N PRO A 1007 13.68 31.93 53.83
CA PRO A 1007 14.88 32.31 54.57
C PRO A 1007 15.11 33.82 54.59
N ALA A 1008 15.83 34.29 55.61
CA ALA A 1008 16.23 35.68 55.70
C ALA A 1008 17.09 36.07 54.47
N GLY A 1009 16.70 37.14 53.79
CA GLY A 1009 17.37 37.60 52.57
C GLY A 1009 16.83 37.01 51.27
N ILE A 1010 15.82 36.13 51.31
CA ILE A 1010 15.06 35.75 50.12
C ILE A 1010 13.70 36.46 50.18
N GLU A 1011 13.49 37.46 49.31
CA GLU A 1011 12.28 38.29 49.31
C GLU A 1011 11.41 38.00 48.08
N PRO A 1012 10.12 37.69 48.25
CA PRO A 1012 9.24 37.39 47.12
C PRO A 1012 8.94 38.65 46.34
N VAL A 1013 8.65 38.44 45.07
CA VAL A 1013 8.43 39.53 44.14
C VAL A 1013 6.94 39.64 43.88
N ALA A 1014 6.48 40.87 43.99
CA ALA A 1014 5.11 41.25 43.72
C ALA A 1014 4.60 40.71 42.38
N ASP A 1015 3.36 40.24 42.39
CA ASP A 1015 2.58 39.74 41.27
C ASP A 1015 3.17 38.49 40.58
N THR A 1016 4.05 37.72 41.24
CA THR A 1016 4.67 36.51 40.65
C THR A 1016 4.11 35.18 41.17
N ILE A 1017 3.26 35.19 42.20
CA ILE A 1017 2.73 33.96 42.81
C ILE A 1017 1.63 33.37 41.90
N ARG A 1018 1.75 32.09 41.55
CA ARG A 1018 0.84 31.36 40.66
C ARG A 1018 0.58 29.95 41.17
N LEU A 1019 -0.67 29.48 41.13
CA LEU A 1019 -1.04 28.10 41.46
C LEU A 1019 -1.65 27.41 40.24
N ALA A 1020 -1.15 26.26 39.83
CA ALA A 1020 -1.75 25.42 38.80
C ALA A 1020 -2.22 24.09 39.40
N LEU A 1021 -3.41 23.62 39.04
CA LEU A 1021 -3.94 22.31 39.43
C LEU A 1021 -3.89 21.36 38.24
N ASP A 1022 -3.40 20.14 38.44
CA ASP A 1022 -3.31 19.05 37.45
C ASP A 1022 -2.72 19.50 36.08
N GLY A 1023 -1.76 20.44 36.10
CA GLY A 1023 -1.12 20.99 34.90
C GLY A 1023 -1.99 21.97 34.09
N GLY A 1024 -3.13 22.40 34.64
CA GLY A 1024 -4.02 23.38 34.04
C GLY A 1024 -3.50 24.83 34.05
N GLU A 1025 -4.30 25.76 33.52
CA GLU A 1025 -3.96 27.18 33.46
C GLU A 1025 -3.65 27.77 34.85
N PRO A 1026 -2.53 28.50 35.03
CA PRO A 1026 -2.16 29.04 36.33
C PRO A 1026 -3.16 30.09 36.85
N ILE A 1027 -3.59 29.91 38.09
CA ILE A 1027 -4.39 30.86 38.85
C ILE A 1027 -3.46 31.93 39.44
N GLU A 1028 -3.79 33.20 39.21
CA GLU A 1028 -3.09 34.31 39.85
C GLU A 1028 -3.40 34.36 41.35
N VAL A 1029 -2.35 34.32 42.17
CA VAL A 1029 -2.46 34.40 43.62
C VAL A 1029 -2.03 35.80 44.06
N SER A 1030 -2.83 36.43 44.90
CA SER A 1030 -2.51 37.76 45.44
C SER A 1030 -1.25 37.72 46.30
N ASP A 1031 -0.42 38.78 46.21
CA ASP A 1031 0.74 39.00 47.09
C ASP A 1031 0.40 39.01 48.60
N ALA A 1032 -0.88 39.17 48.96
CA ALA A 1032 -1.34 38.98 50.33
C ALA A 1032 -1.12 37.56 50.87
N ALA A 1033 -0.82 36.59 49.99
CA ALA A 1033 -0.35 35.26 50.38
C ALA A 1033 1.00 35.27 51.09
N TYR A 1034 1.81 36.33 50.96
CA TYR A 1034 3.05 36.49 51.71
C TYR A 1034 2.84 37.28 53.02
N ASP A 1035 2.91 36.58 54.15
CA ASP A 1035 2.91 37.21 55.46
C ASP A 1035 4.31 37.70 55.83
N ARG A 1036 4.51 39.03 55.90
CA ARG A 1036 5.81 39.63 56.20
C ARG A 1036 6.29 39.39 57.63
N ALA A 1037 5.38 39.17 58.58
CA ALA A 1037 5.74 39.00 59.99
C ALA A 1037 6.39 37.63 60.24
N SER A 1038 5.84 36.58 59.65
CA SER A 1038 6.34 35.20 59.68
C SER A 1038 7.26 34.85 58.51
N ARG A 1039 7.35 35.72 57.49
CA ARG A 1039 8.05 35.50 56.21
C ARG A 1039 7.56 34.25 55.46
N THR A 1040 6.28 33.93 55.54
CA THR A 1040 5.71 32.72 54.95
C THR A 1040 4.77 33.03 53.80
N ILE A 1041 4.95 32.37 52.65
CA ILE A 1041 3.93 32.32 51.60
C ILE A 1041 2.95 31.20 51.95
N ALA A 1042 1.64 31.45 51.96
CA ALA A 1042 0.63 30.40 52.19
C ALA A 1042 -0.56 30.54 51.22
N VAL A 1043 -0.94 29.44 50.55
CA VAL A 1043 -1.95 29.43 49.47
C VAL A 1043 -2.89 28.23 49.60
N THR A 1044 -4.20 28.45 49.42
CA THR A 1044 -5.21 27.38 49.39
C THR A 1044 -5.14 26.57 48.10
N VAL A 1045 -5.23 25.25 48.21
CA VAL A 1045 -5.22 24.30 47.08
C VAL A 1045 -6.60 23.67 46.83
N GLY A 1046 -7.47 23.59 47.83
CA GLY A 1046 -8.76 22.88 47.71
C GLY A 1046 -8.67 21.43 48.18
N ASP A 1047 -9.68 20.61 47.90
CA ASP A 1047 -9.63 19.18 48.22
C ASP A 1047 -8.77 18.42 47.20
N LEU A 1048 -7.70 17.78 47.67
CA LEU A 1048 -6.74 17.09 46.80
C LEU A 1048 -6.96 15.58 46.81
N TRP A 1049 -7.74 15.11 45.83
CA TRP A 1049 -8.07 13.70 45.62
C TRP A 1049 -6.88 12.88 45.09
N GLY A 1050 -6.89 11.57 45.36
CA GLY A 1050 -5.82 10.66 44.95
C GLY A 1050 -5.52 10.72 43.45
N GLY A 1051 -4.24 10.74 43.11
CA GLY A 1051 -3.73 10.90 41.75
C GLY A 1051 -3.64 12.34 41.25
N ARG A 1052 -4.05 13.35 42.03
CA ARG A 1052 -4.01 14.77 41.65
C ARG A 1052 -2.84 15.53 42.25
N ALA A 1053 -2.47 16.64 41.62
CA ALA A 1053 -1.37 17.49 42.04
C ALA A 1053 -1.65 18.99 41.86
N ALA A 1054 -0.95 19.80 42.67
CA ALA A 1054 -0.98 21.25 42.65
C ALA A 1054 0.43 21.82 42.64
N VAL A 1055 0.69 22.79 41.77
CA VAL A 1055 2.01 23.40 41.59
C VAL A 1055 1.93 24.89 41.93
N LEU A 1056 2.63 25.30 42.98
CA LEU A 1056 2.79 26.68 43.40
C LEU A 1056 4.14 27.22 42.89
N THR A 1057 4.12 28.28 42.09
CA THR A 1057 5.31 28.96 41.56
C THR A 1057 5.35 30.39 42.02
N PHE A 1058 6.51 30.89 42.43
CA PHE A 1058 6.73 32.31 42.72
C PHE A 1058 8.19 32.68 42.52
N GLU A 1059 8.46 33.97 42.33
CA GLU A 1059 9.82 34.47 42.19
C GLU A 1059 10.28 35.26 43.42
N CYS A 1060 11.56 35.16 43.74
CA CYS A 1060 12.20 35.89 44.82
C CYS A 1060 13.46 36.60 44.33
N THR A 1061 13.86 37.66 45.02
CA THR A 1061 15.14 38.33 44.84
C THR A 1061 16.05 38.06 46.04
N VAL A 1062 17.32 37.77 45.78
CA VAL A 1062 18.33 37.57 46.84
C VAL A 1062 18.84 38.90 47.36
N GLY A 1063 18.67 39.15 48.65
CA GLY A 1063 19.09 40.33 49.39
C GLY A 1063 20.28 40.09 50.31
N GLU A 1064 20.78 41.16 50.93
CA GLU A 1064 22.05 41.16 51.66
C GLU A 1064 22.09 40.16 52.84
N ALA A 1065 20.94 39.89 53.45
CA ALA A 1065 20.84 38.97 54.58
C ALA A 1065 21.09 37.49 54.23
N ALA A 1066 21.12 37.12 52.94
CA ALA A 1066 21.44 35.77 52.47
C ALA A 1066 22.95 35.54 52.26
N LEU A 1067 23.78 36.58 52.38
CA LEU A 1067 25.21 36.51 52.09
C LEU A 1067 25.95 35.58 53.07
N GLU A 1068 26.74 34.64 52.53
CA GLU A 1068 27.49 33.61 53.28
C GLU A 1068 26.62 32.66 54.14
N GLN A 1069 25.29 32.68 53.97
CA GLN A 1069 24.37 31.78 54.67
C GLN A 1069 24.01 30.56 53.81
N ASP A 1070 23.78 29.43 54.47
CA ASP A 1070 23.06 28.32 53.87
C ASP A 1070 21.56 28.64 53.90
N THR A 1071 20.95 28.76 52.73
CA THR A 1071 19.56 29.22 52.54
C THR A 1071 18.68 28.13 51.96
N ALA A 1072 18.94 26.87 52.33
CA ALA A 1072 18.03 25.76 52.10
C ALA A 1072 16.60 26.14 52.49
N ASN A 1073 15.66 25.96 51.57
CA ASN A 1073 14.31 26.47 51.70
C ASN A 1073 13.32 25.30 51.61
N ILE A 1074 12.55 25.04 52.66
CA ILE A 1074 11.64 23.89 52.74
C ILE A 1074 10.20 24.38 52.62
N ALA A 1075 9.40 23.73 51.77
CA ALA A 1075 7.96 23.97 51.71
C ALA A 1075 7.19 22.86 52.45
N HIS A 1076 5.98 23.20 52.88
CA HIS A 1076 5.12 22.34 53.68
C HIS A 1076 3.72 22.26 53.06
N ALA A 1077 3.09 21.10 53.19
CA ALA A 1077 1.68 20.89 52.87
C ALA A 1077 0.87 20.64 54.14
N HIS A 1078 -0.37 21.14 54.13
CA HIS A 1078 -1.33 21.07 55.22
C HIS A 1078 -2.68 20.65 54.67
N GLY A 1079 -3.52 20.08 55.53
CA GLY A 1079 -4.89 19.70 55.23
C GLY A 1079 -5.39 18.75 56.31
N GLU A 1080 -6.63 18.27 56.18
CA GLU A 1080 -7.18 17.29 57.10
C GLU A 1080 -7.16 15.89 56.49
N VAL A 1081 -6.59 14.94 57.22
CA VAL A 1081 -6.60 13.51 56.88
C VAL A 1081 -7.88 12.86 57.44
N PRO A 1082 -8.65 12.11 56.62
CA PRO A 1082 -9.93 11.53 57.03
C PRO A 1082 -9.90 10.68 58.30
N SER A 1083 -8.84 9.89 58.53
CA SER A 1083 -8.72 9.08 59.75
C SER A 1083 -8.38 9.88 61.01
N GLU A 1084 -7.73 11.03 60.88
CA GLU A 1084 -7.35 11.89 61.99
C GLU A 1084 -8.50 12.83 62.40
N SER A 1085 -9.39 13.12 61.46
CA SER A 1085 -10.60 13.93 61.68
C SER A 1085 -11.86 13.20 61.20
N PRO A 1086 -12.30 12.13 61.90
CA PRO A 1086 -13.40 11.24 61.46
C PRO A 1086 -14.80 11.89 61.40
N GLY A 1087 -14.91 13.19 61.69
CA GLY A 1087 -16.14 13.97 61.53
C GLY A 1087 -16.07 15.03 60.42
N SER A 1088 -14.89 15.34 59.89
CA SER A 1088 -14.73 16.25 58.77
C SER A 1088 -14.90 15.52 57.43
N ARG A 1089 -15.29 16.26 56.40
CA ARG A 1089 -15.63 15.71 55.09
C ARG A 1089 -15.20 16.71 53.99
N PRO A 1090 -14.95 16.24 52.76
CA PRO A 1090 -14.57 17.12 51.65
C PRO A 1090 -15.67 18.14 51.34
N GLU A 1091 -15.31 19.43 51.30
CA GLU A 1091 -16.21 20.56 51.02
C GLU A 1091 -15.87 21.30 49.70
N ASP A 1092 -14.76 20.94 49.06
CA ASP A 1092 -14.21 21.47 47.80
C ASP A 1092 -14.02 23.00 47.77
N PRO A 1093 -13.14 23.56 48.64
CA PRO A 1093 -12.95 25.00 48.72
C PRO A 1093 -12.19 25.57 47.50
N ASP A 1094 -12.51 26.82 47.12
CA ASP A 1094 -11.90 27.50 45.97
C ASP A 1094 -10.35 27.59 46.09
N PRO A 1095 -9.61 27.10 45.08
CA PRO A 1095 -8.15 27.16 45.05
C PRO A 1095 -7.59 28.55 44.75
N GLY A 1096 -6.31 28.77 45.10
CA GLY A 1096 -5.52 29.94 44.71
C GLY A 1096 -5.76 31.21 45.55
N LYS A 1097 -6.32 31.09 46.75
CA LYS A 1097 -6.51 32.22 47.68
C LYS A 1097 -5.36 32.29 48.70
N PRO A 1098 -4.99 33.49 49.18
CA PRO A 1098 -4.13 33.63 50.35
C PRO A 1098 -4.68 32.83 51.54
N ALA A 1099 -3.83 32.01 52.16
CA ALA A 1099 -4.15 31.27 53.37
C ALA A 1099 -3.46 31.92 54.58
N GLU A 1100 -4.01 31.72 55.79
CA GLU A 1100 -3.30 32.08 57.01
C GLU A 1100 -2.11 31.13 57.21
N PRO A 1101 -0.90 31.61 57.56
CA PRO A 1101 0.26 30.76 57.82
C PRO A 1101 -0.08 29.68 58.85
N PRO A 1102 -0.05 28.38 58.49
CA PRO A 1102 -0.50 27.32 59.38
C PRO A 1102 0.40 27.17 60.61
N ALA A 1103 -0.20 27.02 61.79
CA ALA A 1103 0.52 26.89 63.07
C ALA A 1103 0.71 25.43 63.54
N GLY A 1104 0.15 24.45 62.81
CA GLY A 1104 0.22 23.01 63.12
C GLY A 1104 1.42 22.30 62.49
N GLU A 1105 1.61 21.02 62.84
CA GLU A 1105 2.59 20.17 62.14
C GLU A 1105 2.11 19.91 60.70
N PRO A 1106 3.00 19.97 59.70
CA PRO A 1106 2.61 19.74 58.31
C PRO A 1106 2.46 18.25 58.01
N GLU A 1107 1.54 17.93 57.09
CA GLU A 1107 1.31 16.56 56.60
C GLU A 1107 2.51 16.04 55.79
N ALA A 1108 3.16 16.93 55.04
CA ALA A 1108 4.36 16.60 54.29
C ALA A 1108 5.25 17.83 54.11
N SER A 1109 6.56 17.60 53.94
CA SER A 1109 7.55 18.66 53.70
C SER A 1109 8.48 18.28 52.56
N SER A 1110 8.94 19.27 51.80
CA SER A 1110 9.94 19.05 50.75
C SER A 1110 11.31 18.68 51.35
N PRO A 1111 12.17 17.99 50.59
CA PRO A 1111 13.60 17.96 50.90
C PRO A 1111 14.20 19.38 50.96
N PRO A 1112 15.29 19.60 51.73
CA PRO A 1112 15.96 20.89 51.87
C PRO A 1112 16.67 21.37 50.59
#